data_AF-E6N593-F1
#
_entry.id   AF-E6N593-F1
#
_cell.length_a   1.000
_cell.length_b   1.000
_cell.length_c   1.000
_cell.angle_alpha   90.00
_cell.angle_beta   90.00
_cell.angle_gamma   90.00
#
_symmetry.space_group_name_H-M   'P 1'
#
loop_
_entity.id
_entity.type
_entity.pdbx_description
1 polymer ?
#
loop_
_entity_poly.entity_id
_entity_poly.type
_entity_poly.pdbx_seq_one_letter_code
_entity_poly.pdbx_strand_id
1 'polypeptide(L)'
;MSYREPIVVVLGHVDHGKCVAPWTLVHEAGEGYVSAEDIFTRYTRDGRVYHVSDGVAVEPAKKPRLATLTGNNEAEAVMLWRRQAPETVIRIHFSNGETVETTPEHPYARAYSSSFYIFTRADRLRPGDRVLSMRKNQVASVAVENVEQVKPCYPYVYDFTVPPTHFYEAQEIILHNTSLLDKMRGTLVAAREAGGITQHIGATIFPIRAIEETCRQLLGELKVKLEIPGILFIDTPGHAAFSNLRKRGGSVADMAILVVDVMKGVQEQTRESIQLLRSRKTPFVVAANKIDMITGWRPTPNAPFIKTYNNQHKTVAEDLDNRIYNLMGELSFLGFRSDLYTRIRSFTDTVAIVPVSAKTGEGIPDLLLLLLGLAQQFMKQRLMKKDDRCEGVILEIVEEEGFGATANILIHTGTLRVGDKVAFLTRRGPITSRVKALLLPKPLDEIRDPRDRLKNISQISAAAGVKMVAEMLEEAVAGSPILAVKNEEEDLRRVAEEAQEFILSTDKIGVVVKADALGTLEAAVNYLREKGVLIRLADIGDVSKRDVVEAHVVRQKDELLGVILAYGVRVDPELEYEAQSKGVRIFKNDVLFRLIEDYEKWVADTIRARQAAEFESLVKPGKIKILKDFIFRRSEPAIVGVEVVAGEVRPGVQLVNKTGKTVGQLSQIQDRGQAISLAKAGMKVAVSIRDAVVGRTIHGDEELYVAVPERDARQLLTTYAAMLEPHALRALEELVEIMRVKNPLWAR
;
A
#
# COMPACT_ATOMS: atom_id res chain seq x y z
N MET A 1 17.81 -32.09 19.68
CA MET A 1 17.51 -30.64 19.70
C MET A 1 16.06 -30.46 19.28
N SER A 2 15.31 -29.60 19.97
CA SER A 2 13.90 -29.33 19.64
C SER A 2 13.81 -27.97 18.95
N TYR A 3 13.07 -27.90 17.85
CA TYR A 3 12.80 -26.65 17.13
C TYR A 3 11.40 -26.14 17.47
N ARG A 4 11.18 -24.83 17.41
CA ARG A 4 9.84 -24.23 17.36
C ARG A 4 9.35 -24.18 15.92
N GLU A 5 8.06 -24.00 15.75
CA GLU A 5 7.43 -23.73 14.47
C GLU A 5 7.95 -22.40 13.90
N PRO A 6 8.29 -22.32 12.60
CA PRO A 6 8.50 -21.06 11.92
C PRO A 6 7.19 -20.26 11.92
N ILE A 7 7.32 -18.97 12.17
CA ILE A 7 6.23 -18.00 12.12
C ILE A 7 6.15 -17.47 10.69
N VAL A 8 5.03 -17.73 10.02
CA VAL A 8 4.82 -17.41 8.61
C VAL A 8 3.66 -16.44 8.47
N VAL A 9 3.92 -15.23 8.01
CA VAL A 9 2.86 -14.25 7.77
C VAL A 9 2.30 -14.40 6.34
N VAL A 10 0.98 -14.38 6.18
CA VAL A 10 0.35 -14.34 4.86
C VAL A 10 -0.01 -12.89 4.54
N LEU A 11 0.64 -12.32 3.54
CA LEU A 11 0.43 -10.97 3.02
C LEU A 11 -0.19 -11.10 1.63
N GLY A 12 -1.21 -10.33 1.27
CA GLY A 12 -1.86 -10.57 -0.02
C GLY A 12 -2.81 -9.51 -0.52
N HIS A 13 -3.04 -9.55 -1.84
CA HIS A 13 -4.09 -8.79 -2.52
C HIS A 13 -5.47 -9.31 -2.08
N VAL A 14 -6.31 -8.45 -1.50
CA VAL A 14 -7.74 -8.75 -1.33
C VAL A 14 -8.44 -8.49 -2.64
N ASP A 15 -9.07 -9.54 -3.15
CA ASP A 15 -10.03 -9.38 -4.21
C ASP A 15 -11.26 -8.63 -3.77
N HIS A 16 -11.35 -7.47 -4.38
CA HIS A 16 -12.55 -6.72 -4.68
C HIS A 16 -13.47 -7.66 -5.47
N GLY A 17 -14.73 -7.81 -5.05
CA GLY A 17 -15.75 -8.40 -5.91
C GLY A 17 -16.54 -9.57 -5.34
N LYS A 18 -16.72 -9.69 -4.02
CA LYS A 18 -17.76 -10.54 -3.42
C LYS A 18 -18.82 -9.65 -2.79
N CYS A 19 -19.56 -8.93 -3.62
CA CYS A 19 -20.46 -7.88 -3.18
C CYS A 19 -21.90 -8.18 -3.59
N VAL A 20 -22.85 -7.61 -2.87
CA VAL A 20 -24.30 -7.68 -3.08
C VAL A 20 -24.84 -6.35 -3.59
N ALA A 21 -26.02 -6.37 -4.19
CA ALA A 21 -26.74 -5.17 -4.60
C ALA A 21 -27.17 -4.30 -3.39
N PRO A 22 -27.39 -2.98 -3.58
CA PRO A 22 -27.75 -2.05 -2.50
C PRO A 22 -28.98 -2.49 -1.69
N TRP A 23 -30.02 -2.97 -2.38
CA TRP A 23 -31.29 -3.37 -1.76
C TRP A 23 -31.27 -4.79 -1.19
N THR A 24 -30.16 -5.52 -1.28
CA THR A 24 -30.06 -6.85 -0.70
C THR A 24 -30.30 -6.75 0.81
N LEU A 25 -31.35 -7.42 1.29
CA LEU A 25 -31.75 -7.39 2.68
C LEU A 25 -30.82 -8.28 3.50
N VAL A 26 -30.09 -7.70 4.43
CA VAL A 26 -29.20 -8.38 5.37
C VAL A 26 -29.90 -8.41 6.73
N HIS A 27 -29.85 -9.55 7.41
CA HIS A 27 -30.47 -9.67 8.72
C HIS A 27 -29.53 -9.11 9.80
N GLU A 28 -29.89 -7.96 10.37
CA GLU A 28 -29.20 -7.29 11.47
C GLU A 28 -29.89 -7.62 12.81
N ALA A 29 -29.11 -8.09 13.78
CA ALA A 29 -29.61 -8.47 15.10
C ALA A 29 -30.27 -7.28 15.81
N GLY A 30 -31.51 -7.46 16.26
CA GLY A 30 -32.32 -6.43 16.92
C GLY A 30 -33.08 -5.49 15.99
N GLU A 31 -32.71 -5.43 14.70
CA GLU A 31 -33.31 -4.54 13.70
C GLU A 31 -34.08 -5.31 12.60
N GLY A 32 -33.79 -6.60 12.42
CA GLY A 32 -34.42 -7.45 11.40
C GLY A 32 -33.75 -7.30 10.03
N TYR A 33 -34.53 -7.42 8.95
CA TYR A 33 -34.02 -7.31 7.59
C TYR A 33 -33.84 -5.85 7.17
N VAL A 34 -32.60 -5.44 6.92
CA VAL A 34 -32.21 -4.08 6.54
C VAL A 34 -31.42 -4.13 5.23
N SER A 35 -31.58 -3.16 4.34
CA SER A 35 -30.83 -3.16 3.08
C SER A 35 -29.32 -2.98 3.32
N ALA A 36 -28.49 -3.59 2.48
CA ALA A 36 -27.04 -3.47 2.59
C ALA A 36 -26.56 -2.01 2.53
N GLU A 37 -27.21 -1.19 1.71
CA GLU A 37 -26.95 0.25 1.61
C GLU A 37 -27.35 1.01 2.88
N ASP A 38 -28.47 0.66 3.52
CA ASP A 38 -28.92 1.30 4.76
C ASP A 38 -28.00 0.96 5.93
N ILE A 39 -27.56 -0.30 6.04
CA ILE A 39 -26.55 -0.70 7.04
C ILE A 39 -25.28 0.12 6.82
N PHE A 40 -24.75 0.14 5.58
CA PHE A 40 -23.55 0.92 5.29
C PHE A 40 -23.74 2.40 5.66
N THR A 41 -24.82 3.03 5.22
CA THR A 41 -25.08 4.46 5.43
C THR A 41 -25.24 4.82 6.91
N ARG A 42 -25.95 3.99 7.67
CA ARG A 42 -26.19 4.19 9.11
C ARG A 42 -24.88 4.21 9.89
N TYR A 43 -24.02 3.24 9.62
CA TYR A 43 -22.77 3.02 10.34
C TYR A 43 -21.57 3.81 9.78
N THR A 44 -21.74 4.49 8.63
CA THR A 44 -20.76 5.43 8.08
C THR A 44 -20.66 6.73 8.89
N ARG A 45 -21.78 7.21 9.46
CA ARG A 45 -21.84 8.54 10.11
C ARG A 45 -20.85 8.69 11.25
N ASP A 46 -20.71 7.64 12.05
CA ASP A 46 -19.87 7.62 13.25
C ASP A 46 -18.62 6.74 13.08
N GLY A 47 -18.43 6.12 11.91
CA GLY A 47 -17.35 5.19 11.61
C GLY A 47 -16.10 5.87 11.02
N ARG A 48 -14.95 5.20 11.14
CA ARG A 48 -13.71 5.61 10.47
C ARG A 48 -13.77 5.20 9.00
N VAL A 49 -13.71 6.19 8.11
CA VAL A 49 -13.85 6.03 6.67
C VAL A 49 -12.48 5.88 6.01
N TYR A 50 -12.31 4.84 5.19
CA TYR A 50 -11.12 4.58 4.39
C TYR A 50 -11.46 4.66 2.90
N HIS A 51 -10.73 5.49 2.16
CA HIS A 51 -10.89 5.59 0.71
C HIS A 51 -10.09 4.52 -0.02
N VAL A 52 -10.74 3.79 -0.92
CA VAL A 52 -10.14 2.70 -1.70
C VAL A 52 -10.27 3.00 -3.19
N SER A 53 -9.47 2.32 -4.03
CA SER A 53 -9.35 2.60 -5.47
C SER A 53 -10.68 2.68 -6.23
N ASP A 54 -11.66 1.90 -5.81
CA ASP A 54 -12.96 1.65 -6.45
C ASP A 54 -14.11 1.85 -5.45
N GLY A 55 -13.94 2.64 -4.38
CA GLY A 55 -15.02 2.87 -3.42
C GLY A 55 -14.59 3.37 -2.05
N VAL A 56 -15.33 2.93 -1.03
CA VAL A 56 -15.15 3.32 0.37
C VAL A 56 -15.28 2.09 1.26
N ALA A 57 -14.47 2.03 2.31
CA ALA A 57 -14.61 1.09 3.41
C ALA A 57 -14.84 1.86 4.70
N VAL A 58 -15.63 1.29 5.61
CA VAL A 58 -15.97 1.93 6.89
C VAL A 58 -15.69 0.93 8.00
N GLU A 59 -14.87 1.34 8.95
CA GLU A 59 -14.76 0.69 10.26
C GLU A 59 -15.76 1.38 11.20
N PRO A 60 -16.90 0.73 11.50
CA PRO A 60 -17.97 1.39 12.23
C PRO A 60 -17.60 1.49 13.73
N ALA A 61 -17.83 2.65 14.35
CA ALA A 61 -17.53 2.84 15.78
C ALA A 61 -18.35 1.90 16.68
N LYS A 62 -19.59 1.62 16.29
CA LYS A 62 -20.41 0.52 16.82
C LYS A 62 -20.58 -0.48 15.69
N LYS A 63 -20.25 -1.75 15.89
CA LYS A 63 -20.32 -2.75 14.81
C LYS A 63 -21.75 -3.31 14.68
N PRO A 64 -22.33 -3.36 13.46
CA PRO A 64 -23.59 -4.07 13.26
C PRO A 64 -23.38 -5.57 13.52
N ARG A 65 -24.32 -6.20 14.23
CA ARG A 65 -24.34 -7.65 14.41
C ARG A 65 -25.20 -8.26 13.31
N LEU A 66 -24.61 -9.04 12.43
CA LEU A 66 -25.28 -9.66 11.29
C LEU A 66 -25.53 -11.14 11.56
N ALA A 67 -26.65 -11.68 11.08
CA ALA A 67 -26.90 -13.12 11.18
C ALA A 67 -25.90 -13.91 10.34
N THR A 68 -25.44 -15.04 10.88
CA THR A 68 -24.36 -15.84 10.31
C THR A 68 -24.39 -17.28 10.85
N LEU A 69 -23.47 -18.13 10.40
CA LEU A 69 -23.31 -19.52 10.83
C LEU A 69 -22.50 -19.67 12.14
N THR A 70 -22.83 -18.89 13.18
CA THR A 70 -22.23 -19.03 14.53
C THR A 70 -23.09 -19.83 15.50
N GLY A 71 -22.55 -20.17 16.68
CA GLY A 71 -23.31 -20.87 17.73
C GLY A 71 -24.52 -20.08 18.24
N ASN A 72 -24.46 -18.74 18.12
CA ASN A 72 -25.56 -17.82 18.40
C ASN A 72 -26.25 -17.30 17.12
N ASN A 73 -25.89 -17.83 15.94
CA ASN A 73 -26.32 -17.39 14.62
C ASN A 73 -26.11 -15.89 14.30
N GLU A 74 -25.19 -15.20 14.97
CA GLU A 74 -24.88 -13.78 14.79
C GLU A 74 -23.37 -13.50 14.97
N ALA A 75 -22.84 -12.47 14.30
CA ALA A 75 -21.46 -11.99 14.45
C ALA A 75 -21.33 -10.52 14.06
N GLU A 76 -20.32 -9.83 14.59
CA GLU A 76 -20.08 -8.42 14.31
C GLU A 76 -19.44 -8.20 12.93
N ALA A 77 -20.00 -7.29 12.14
CA ALA A 77 -19.37 -6.78 10.93
C ALA A 77 -18.35 -5.71 11.30
N VAL A 78 -17.07 -6.06 11.21
CA VAL A 78 -15.95 -5.16 11.58
C VAL A 78 -15.60 -4.17 10.48
N MET A 79 -16.00 -4.43 9.23
CA MET A 79 -15.85 -3.52 8.12
C MET A 79 -17.05 -3.59 7.19
N LEU A 80 -17.49 -2.43 6.73
CA LEU A 80 -18.56 -2.26 5.75
C LEU A 80 -17.95 -1.72 4.45
N TRP A 81 -18.34 -2.27 3.32
CA TRP A 81 -17.76 -1.96 2.03
C TRP A 81 -18.81 -1.38 1.10
N ARG A 82 -18.44 -0.32 0.37
CA ARG A 82 -19.17 0.20 -0.79
C ARG A 82 -18.20 0.33 -1.95
N ARG A 83 -18.39 -0.47 -3.00
CA ARG A 83 -17.51 -0.55 -4.18
C ARG A 83 -18.27 -0.14 -5.42
N GLN A 84 -17.60 0.36 -6.46
CA GLN A 84 -18.22 0.60 -7.75
C GLN A 84 -18.80 -0.69 -8.31
N ALA A 85 -20.02 -0.61 -8.82
CA ALA A 85 -20.67 -1.76 -9.44
C ALA A 85 -19.90 -2.18 -10.71
N PRO A 86 -19.67 -3.49 -10.93
CA PRO A 86 -19.03 -3.99 -12.14
C PRO A 86 -19.93 -3.81 -13.37
N GLU A 87 -19.40 -4.01 -14.58
CA GLU A 87 -20.20 -3.92 -15.82
C GLU A 87 -21.39 -4.88 -15.85
N THR A 88 -21.26 -6.04 -15.18
CA THR A 88 -22.32 -7.05 -15.06
C THR A 88 -22.37 -7.66 -13.66
N VAL A 89 -23.57 -7.96 -13.20
CA VAL A 89 -23.87 -8.69 -11.97
C VAL A 89 -24.72 -9.92 -12.31
N ILE A 90 -24.81 -10.87 -11.37
CA ILE A 90 -25.60 -12.08 -11.50
C ILE A 90 -26.81 -11.97 -10.58
N ARG A 91 -28.01 -12.08 -11.16
CA ARG A 91 -29.28 -12.15 -10.46
C ARG A 91 -29.69 -13.62 -10.34
N ILE A 92 -29.95 -14.08 -9.12
CA ILE A 92 -30.35 -15.46 -8.84
C ILE A 92 -31.73 -15.44 -8.19
N HIS A 93 -32.65 -16.18 -8.79
CA HIS A 93 -33.99 -16.41 -8.26
C HIS A 93 -34.01 -17.74 -7.50
N PHE A 94 -34.55 -17.73 -6.28
CA PHE A 94 -34.60 -18.89 -5.40
C PHE A 94 -36.04 -19.38 -5.20
N SER A 95 -36.20 -20.67 -4.91
CA SER A 95 -37.50 -21.32 -4.77
C SER A 95 -38.30 -20.90 -3.53
N ASN A 96 -37.72 -20.10 -2.64
CA ASN A 96 -38.43 -19.46 -1.53
C ASN A 96 -39.06 -18.11 -1.94
N GLY A 97 -38.88 -17.67 -3.19
CA GLY A 97 -39.37 -16.39 -3.70
C GLY A 97 -38.34 -15.25 -3.62
N GLU A 98 -37.18 -15.47 -3.01
CA GLU A 98 -36.13 -14.46 -2.84
C GLU A 98 -35.29 -14.28 -4.12
N THR A 99 -34.69 -13.11 -4.29
CA THR A 99 -33.87 -12.78 -5.46
C THR A 99 -32.65 -11.95 -5.07
N VAL A 100 -31.48 -12.59 -5.13
CA VAL A 100 -30.21 -11.94 -4.76
C VAL A 100 -29.46 -11.55 -6.03
N GLU A 101 -29.01 -10.30 -6.06
CA GLU A 101 -28.04 -9.81 -7.04
C GLU A 101 -26.65 -9.70 -6.43
N THR A 102 -25.68 -10.39 -7.03
CA THR A 102 -24.30 -10.40 -6.57
C THR A 102 -23.32 -10.23 -7.71
N THR A 103 -22.10 -9.82 -7.39
CA THR A 103 -20.98 -9.90 -8.33
C THR A 103 -20.76 -11.34 -8.83
N PRO A 104 -20.27 -11.54 -10.08
CA PRO A 104 -20.11 -12.89 -10.65
C PRO A 104 -19.26 -13.86 -9.83
N GLU A 105 -18.25 -13.33 -9.12
CA GLU A 105 -17.31 -14.09 -8.29
C GLU A 105 -17.89 -14.51 -6.93
N HIS A 106 -19.10 -14.05 -6.57
CA HIS A 106 -19.68 -14.28 -5.25
C HIS A 106 -19.95 -15.78 -5.01
N PRO A 107 -19.41 -16.40 -3.94
CA PRO A 107 -19.56 -17.84 -3.73
C PRO A 107 -20.79 -18.18 -2.89
N TYR A 108 -21.56 -19.16 -3.35
CA TYR A 108 -22.71 -19.77 -2.68
C TYR A 108 -22.36 -21.19 -2.20
N ALA A 109 -22.80 -21.54 -0.98
CA ALA A 109 -22.65 -22.90 -0.45
C ALA A 109 -23.67 -23.86 -1.09
N ARG A 110 -23.30 -24.49 -2.21
CA ARG A 110 -24.16 -25.40 -2.96
C ARG A 110 -24.14 -26.81 -2.35
N ALA A 111 -25.29 -27.33 -1.94
CA ALA A 111 -25.43 -28.68 -1.41
C ALA A 111 -25.04 -29.73 -2.45
N TYR A 112 -24.10 -30.60 -2.07
CA TYR A 112 -23.68 -31.76 -2.85
C TYR A 112 -24.33 -33.05 -2.33
N SER A 113 -24.53 -33.15 -1.02
CA SER A 113 -25.33 -34.20 -0.35
C SER A 113 -25.96 -33.67 0.94
N SER A 114 -26.71 -34.50 1.67
CA SER A 114 -27.45 -34.09 2.89
C SER A 114 -26.59 -33.43 3.97
N SER A 115 -25.27 -33.63 3.94
CA SER A 115 -24.34 -33.15 4.96
C SER A 115 -23.12 -32.43 4.40
N PHE A 116 -23.01 -32.26 3.07
CA PHE A 116 -21.83 -31.70 2.42
C PHE A 116 -22.19 -30.62 1.40
N TYR A 117 -21.43 -29.52 1.42
CA TYR A 117 -21.61 -28.37 0.55
C TYR A 117 -20.31 -28.06 -0.20
N ILE A 118 -20.43 -27.54 -1.42
CA ILE A 118 -19.33 -27.03 -2.22
C ILE A 118 -19.58 -25.56 -2.58
N PHE A 119 -18.54 -24.73 -2.49
CA PHE A 119 -18.65 -23.32 -2.87
C PHE A 119 -18.68 -23.15 -4.38
N THR A 120 -19.78 -22.63 -4.89
CA THR A 120 -20.03 -22.41 -6.32
C THR A 120 -20.22 -20.91 -6.56
N ARG A 121 -19.55 -20.35 -7.57
CA ARG A 121 -19.72 -18.93 -7.92
C ARG A 121 -21.14 -18.66 -8.42
N ALA A 122 -21.62 -17.44 -8.22
CA ALA A 122 -22.90 -16.96 -8.70
C ALA A 122 -23.10 -17.27 -10.19
N ASP A 123 -22.10 -16.93 -11.02
CA ASP A 123 -22.13 -17.14 -12.47
C ASP A 123 -22.00 -18.61 -12.91
N ARG A 124 -21.75 -19.53 -11.97
CA ARG A 124 -21.67 -20.97 -12.20
C ARG A 124 -22.83 -21.74 -11.60
N LEU A 125 -23.74 -21.09 -10.85
CA LEU A 125 -24.97 -21.72 -10.38
C LEU A 125 -25.88 -22.02 -11.57
N ARG A 126 -26.64 -23.11 -11.45
CA ARG A 126 -27.62 -23.52 -12.44
C ARG A 126 -28.98 -23.76 -11.80
N PRO A 127 -30.09 -23.59 -12.54
CA PRO A 127 -31.40 -24.03 -12.10
C PRO A 127 -31.36 -25.48 -11.57
N GLY A 128 -31.94 -25.71 -10.40
CA GLY A 128 -31.95 -26.98 -9.67
C GLY A 128 -30.83 -27.15 -8.64
N ASP A 129 -29.77 -26.32 -8.67
CA ASP A 129 -28.76 -26.30 -7.62
C ASP A 129 -29.40 -25.90 -6.29
N ARG A 130 -29.08 -26.58 -5.19
CA ARG A 130 -29.55 -26.19 -3.86
C ARG A 130 -28.47 -25.43 -3.13
N VAL A 131 -28.73 -24.23 -2.66
CA VAL A 131 -27.78 -23.43 -1.86
C VAL A 131 -28.22 -23.37 -0.41
N LEU A 132 -27.25 -23.18 0.49
CA LEU A 132 -27.49 -23.02 1.91
C LEU A 132 -28.29 -21.74 2.17
N SER A 133 -29.34 -21.89 2.97
CA SER A 133 -30.23 -20.80 3.37
C SER A 133 -30.40 -20.86 4.89
N MET A 134 -30.70 -19.72 5.52
CA MET A 134 -31.11 -19.67 6.92
C MET A 134 -32.55 -19.18 6.96
N ARG A 135 -33.43 -19.93 7.64
CA ARG A 135 -34.84 -19.55 7.81
C ARG A 135 -35.25 -19.80 9.25
N LYS A 136 -35.74 -18.76 9.95
CA LYS A 136 -36.10 -18.81 11.38
C LYS A 136 -34.96 -19.37 12.26
N ASN A 137 -33.71 -18.92 12.04
CA ASN A 137 -32.52 -19.41 12.74
C ASN A 137 -32.20 -20.91 12.56
N GLN A 138 -32.76 -21.55 11.52
CA GLN A 138 -32.42 -22.92 11.15
C GLN A 138 -31.76 -22.95 9.78
N VAL A 139 -30.66 -23.70 9.68
CA VAL A 139 -29.94 -23.93 8.43
C VAL A 139 -30.77 -24.87 7.56
N ALA A 140 -31.09 -24.43 6.35
CA ALA A 140 -31.84 -25.16 5.34
C ALA A 140 -31.12 -25.11 3.99
N SER A 141 -31.76 -25.66 2.95
CA SER A 141 -31.32 -25.46 1.57
C SER A 141 -32.48 -25.04 0.67
N VAL A 142 -32.24 -24.05 -0.18
CA VAL A 142 -33.20 -23.52 -1.15
C VAL A 142 -32.72 -23.81 -2.56
N ALA A 143 -33.62 -24.11 -3.49
CA ALA A 143 -33.26 -24.39 -4.88
C ALA A 143 -33.09 -23.09 -5.67
N VAL A 144 -32.11 -23.05 -6.56
CA VAL A 144 -31.96 -22.02 -7.58
C VAL A 144 -32.97 -22.30 -8.69
N GLU A 145 -33.84 -21.35 -9.00
CA GLU A 145 -34.83 -21.45 -10.07
C GLU A 145 -34.29 -20.89 -11.38
N ASN A 146 -33.60 -19.74 -11.31
CA ASN A 146 -33.09 -19.04 -12.48
C ASN A 146 -31.83 -18.24 -12.13
N VAL A 147 -30.93 -18.08 -13.10
CA VAL A 147 -29.67 -17.31 -12.98
C VAL A 147 -29.52 -16.44 -14.22
N GLU A 148 -29.46 -15.13 -14.04
CA GLU A 148 -29.40 -14.15 -15.12
C GLU A 148 -28.18 -13.24 -14.98
N GLN A 149 -27.52 -12.93 -16.08
CA GLN A 149 -26.52 -11.87 -16.11
C GLN A 149 -27.21 -10.55 -16.48
N VAL A 150 -27.07 -9.55 -15.61
CA VAL A 150 -27.74 -8.26 -15.74
C VAL A 150 -26.74 -7.12 -15.60
N LYS A 151 -27.02 -6.01 -16.29
CA LYS A 151 -26.26 -4.77 -16.13
C LYS A 151 -26.82 -4.03 -14.91
N PRO A 152 -26.00 -3.71 -13.88
CA PRO A 152 -26.50 -3.03 -12.69
C PRO A 152 -26.99 -1.61 -13.05
N CYS A 153 -28.16 -1.23 -12.56
CA CYS A 153 -28.73 0.12 -12.68
C CYS A 153 -28.32 1.04 -11.52
N TYR A 154 -27.37 0.61 -10.71
CA TYR A 154 -26.91 1.25 -9.48
C TYR A 154 -25.40 1.44 -9.53
N PRO A 155 -24.87 2.52 -8.93
CA PRO A 155 -23.46 2.87 -9.04
C PRO A 155 -22.55 2.02 -8.13
N TYR A 156 -23.10 1.39 -7.09
CA TYR A 156 -22.31 0.72 -6.06
C TYR A 156 -22.87 -0.64 -5.63
N VAL A 157 -21.97 -1.55 -5.28
CA VAL A 157 -22.23 -2.83 -4.62
C VAL A 157 -21.63 -2.84 -3.21
N TYR A 158 -22.18 -3.65 -2.32
CA TYR A 158 -21.87 -3.63 -0.89
C TYR A 158 -21.32 -4.97 -0.41
N ASP A 159 -20.48 -4.97 0.61
CA ASP A 159 -20.02 -6.19 1.27
C ASP A 159 -19.81 -5.94 2.77
N PHE A 160 -19.72 -7.01 3.55
CA PHE A 160 -19.54 -6.97 5.00
C PHE A 160 -18.44 -7.93 5.39
N THR A 161 -17.40 -7.44 6.06
CA THR A 161 -16.41 -8.32 6.69
C THR A 161 -16.95 -8.74 8.04
N VAL A 162 -17.35 -10.01 8.12
CA VAL A 162 -17.91 -10.63 9.33
C VAL A 162 -16.98 -11.76 9.82
N PRO A 163 -15.91 -11.45 10.58
CA PRO A 163 -15.19 -12.47 11.36
C PRO A 163 -16.13 -12.99 12.46
N PRO A 164 -16.14 -14.29 12.83
CA PRO A 164 -15.21 -15.37 12.46
C PRO A 164 -15.54 -16.13 11.18
N THR A 165 -16.78 -16.00 10.75
CA THR A 165 -17.41 -16.94 9.84
C THR A 165 -17.03 -16.64 8.39
N HIS A 166 -16.72 -15.38 8.07
CA HIS A 166 -16.74 -14.87 6.71
C HIS A 166 -18.09 -15.11 6.03
N PHE A 167 -19.14 -15.39 6.81
CA PHE A 167 -20.48 -15.63 6.35
C PHE A 167 -21.41 -14.53 6.87
N TYR A 168 -22.36 -14.11 6.06
CA TYR A 168 -23.52 -13.36 6.54
C TYR A 168 -24.76 -13.77 5.76
N GLU A 169 -25.91 -13.62 6.41
CA GLU A 169 -27.22 -13.89 5.81
C GLU A 169 -27.71 -12.67 5.02
N ALA A 170 -28.07 -12.91 3.77
CA ALA A 170 -28.65 -11.94 2.87
C ALA A 170 -29.85 -12.58 2.15
N GLN A 171 -31.05 -12.04 2.37
CA GLN A 171 -32.33 -12.56 1.86
C GLN A 171 -32.52 -14.06 2.13
N GLU A 172 -32.36 -14.48 3.39
CA GLU A 172 -32.38 -15.88 3.79
C GLU A 172 -31.28 -16.76 3.14
N ILE A 173 -30.30 -16.20 2.42
CA ILE A 173 -29.18 -16.95 1.79
C ILE A 173 -27.86 -16.68 2.52
N ILE A 174 -27.05 -17.71 2.69
CA ILE A 174 -25.74 -17.58 3.33
C ILE A 174 -24.66 -17.31 2.28
N LEU A 175 -23.99 -16.17 2.43
CA LEU A 175 -22.93 -15.65 1.56
C LEU A 175 -21.55 -15.88 2.18
N HIS A 176 -20.47 -16.12 1.41
CA HIS A 176 -19.12 -16.46 1.95
C HIS A 176 -17.97 -15.62 1.40
N ASN A 177 -16.95 -15.33 2.22
CA ASN A 177 -15.72 -14.65 1.79
C ASN A 177 -14.45 -15.52 2.03
N THR A 178 -14.12 -16.42 1.09
CA THR A 178 -12.95 -17.34 1.20
C THR A 178 -11.58 -16.67 1.13
N SER A 179 -10.66 -17.03 2.05
CA SER A 179 -9.22 -16.75 2.04
C SER A 179 -8.34 -17.97 1.70
N LEU A 180 -7.06 -17.76 1.33
CA LEU A 180 -6.09 -18.85 1.11
C LEU A 180 -5.85 -19.67 2.38
N LEU A 181 -5.77 -19.00 3.54
CA LEU A 181 -5.60 -19.67 4.83
C LEU A 181 -6.82 -20.51 5.18
N ASP A 182 -8.04 -20.08 4.84
CA ASP A 182 -9.27 -20.86 5.05
C ASP A 182 -9.22 -22.17 4.29
N LYS A 183 -8.75 -22.13 3.05
CA LYS A 183 -8.62 -23.33 2.23
C LYS A 183 -7.54 -24.26 2.77
N MET A 184 -6.38 -23.73 3.14
CA MET A 184 -5.33 -24.54 3.75
C MET A 184 -5.85 -25.22 5.03
N ARG A 185 -6.54 -24.48 5.90
CA ARG A 185 -7.21 -25.03 7.10
C ARG A 185 -8.19 -26.13 6.73
N GLY A 186 -9.08 -25.90 5.77
CA GLY A 186 -10.07 -26.88 5.31
C GLY A 186 -9.45 -28.16 4.76
N THR A 187 -8.39 -28.06 3.94
CA THR A 187 -7.68 -29.23 3.40
C THR A 187 -7.02 -30.06 4.50
N LEU A 188 -6.47 -29.40 5.52
CA LEU A 188 -5.83 -30.06 6.67
C LEU A 188 -6.84 -30.67 7.66
N VAL A 189 -8.03 -30.08 7.79
CA VAL A 189 -9.11 -30.57 8.66
C VAL A 189 -9.86 -31.75 8.03
N ALA A 190 -10.07 -31.76 6.71
CA ALA A 190 -10.71 -32.89 6.02
C ALA A 190 -9.94 -34.21 6.15
N ALA A 191 -8.66 -34.13 6.49
CA ALA A 191 -7.79 -35.27 6.76
C ALA A 191 -7.94 -35.86 8.18
N ARG A 192 -8.64 -35.19 9.11
CA ARG A 192 -8.72 -35.60 10.52
C ARG A 192 -10.11 -35.30 11.12
N GLU A 193 -10.80 -36.33 11.64
CA GLU A 193 -11.98 -36.10 12.49
C GLU A 193 -11.60 -35.40 13.82
N ALA A 194 -12.48 -34.49 14.24
CA ALA A 194 -12.66 -33.88 15.56
C ALA A 194 -11.42 -33.81 16.48
N GLY A 195 -10.41 -32.99 16.15
CA GLY A 195 -9.28 -32.85 17.07
C GLY A 195 -8.19 -31.85 16.69
N GLY A 196 -8.48 -30.56 16.86
CA GLY A 196 -7.51 -29.57 17.34
C GLY A 196 -6.71 -28.79 16.30
N ILE A 197 -7.20 -27.60 15.95
CA ILE A 197 -6.35 -26.45 15.63
C ILE A 197 -6.71 -25.30 16.58
N THR A 198 -5.71 -24.76 17.25
CA THR A 198 -5.83 -23.51 18.02
C THR A 198 -5.73 -22.38 17.01
N GLN A 199 -6.73 -21.50 16.96
CA GLN A 199 -6.68 -20.31 16.12
C GLN A 199 -6.20 -19.12 16.93
N HIS A 200 -6.35 -17.90 16.40
CA HIS A 200 -6.62 -16.65 17.08
C HIS A 200 -5.60 -15.50 16.95
N ILE A 201 -6.12 -14.26 16.77
CA ILE A 201 -5.48 -13.10 16.09
C ILE A 201 -4.60 -13.60 14.96
N GLY A 202 -5.30 -14.16 13.98
CA GLY A 202 -4.78 -14.80 12.78
C GLY A 202 -3.81 -15.97 12.98
N ALA A 203 -3.34 -16.23 14.19
CA ALA A 203 -2.27 -17.17 14.43
C ALA A 203 -2.84 -18.61 14.40
N THR A 204 -2.48 -19.42 13.41
CA THR A 204 -2.94 -20.81 13.30
C THR A 204 -1.76 -21.76 13.24
N ILE A 205 -1.70 -22.72 14.16
CA ILE A 205 -0.67 -23.76 14.16
C ILE A 205 -1.10 -24.89 13.23
N PHE A 206 -0.24 -25.23 12.28
CA PHE A 206 -0.37 -26.34 11.37
C PHE A 206 0.62 -27.43 11.82
N PRO A 207 0.16 -28.50 12.48
CA PRO A 207 1.04 -29.54 12.99
C PRO A 207 1.71 -30.30 11.84
N ILE A 208 2.94 -30.76 12.05
CA ILE A 208 3.69 -31.49 11.01
C ILE A 208 2.91 -32.67 10.41
N ARG A 209 2.19 -33.44 11.25
CA ARG A 209 1.40 -34.59 10.81
C ARG A 209 0.32 -34.22 9.78
N ALA A 210 -0.33 -33.08 9.97
CA ALA A 210 -1.37 -32.62 9.05
C ALA A 210 -0.75 -32.19 7.72
N ILE A 211 0.41 -31.54 7.77
CA ILE A 211 1.16 -31.16 6.56
C ILE A 211 1.66 -32.41 5.81
N GLU A 212 2.20 -33.41 6.53
CA GLU A 212 2.65 -34.68 5.93
C GLU A 212 1.51 -35.40 5.18
N GLU A 213 0.30 -35.38 5.75
CA GLU A 213 -0.87 -35.97 5.10
C GLU A 213 -1.30 -35.20 3.84
N THR A 214 -1.35 -33.87 3.93
CA THR A 214 -1.68 -33.00 2.78
C THR A 214 -0.65 -33.15 1.66
N CYS A 215 0.63 -33.30 2.03
CA CYS A 215 1.75 -33.43 1.10
C CYS A 215 2.12 -34.87 0.77
N ARG A 216 1.30 -35.88 1.15
CA ARG A 216 1.62 -37.31 1.02
C ARG A 216 2.06 -37.71 -0.38
N GLN A 217 1.42 -37.16 -1.41
CA GLN A 217 1.75 -37.43 -2.81
C GLN A 217 3.16 -36.93 -3.18
N LEU A 218 3.55 -35.74 -2.73
CA LEU A 218 4.88 -35.17 -2.99
C LEU A 218 5.97 -35.81 -2.11
N LEU A 219 5.67 -36.11 -0.84
CA LEU A 219 6.64 -36.69 0.10
C LEU A 219 7.07 -38.09 -0.30
N GLY A 220 6.16 -38.89 -0.87
CA GLY A 220 6.49 -40.21 -1.43
C GLY A 220 7.48 -40.14 -2.60
N GLU A 221 7.44 -39.07 -3.39
CA GLU A 221 8.33 -38.84 -4.53
C GLU A 221 9.69 -38.25 -4.11
N LEU A 222 9.69 -37.32 -3.14
CA LEU A 222 10.88 -36.53 -2.80
C LEU A 222 11.73 -37.10 -1.63
N LYS A 223 11.24 -38.11 -0.89
CA LYS A 223 11.93 -38.74 0.26
C LYS A 223 12.51 -37.72 1.27
N VAL A 224 11.80 -36.62 1.52
CA VAL A 224 12.27 -35.54 2.41
C VAL A 224 11.98 -35.91 3.87
N LYS A 225 12.98 -35.75 4.75
CA LYS A 225 12.81 -35.85 6.20
C LYS A 225 12.57 -34.46 6.80
N LEU A 226 11.43 -34.27 7.43
CA LEU A 226 11.06 -33.03 8.11
C LEU A 226 11.44 -33.12 9.60
N GLU A 227 12.17 -32.14 10.10
CA GLU A 227 12.65 -32.05 11.49
C GLU A 227 11.88 -31.00 12.31
N ILE A 228 11.17 -30.10 11.65
CA ILE A 228 10.42 -28.99 12.26
C ILE A 228 9.01 -29.48 12.69
N PRO A 229 8.49 -29.06 13.85
CA PRO A 229 7.23 -29.57 14.42
C PRO A 229 5.94 -29.13 13.70
N GLY A 230 6.02 -28.18 12.77
CA GLY A 230 4.86 -27.63 12.08
C GLY A 230 5.15 -26.24 11.51
N ILE A 231 4.11 -25.43 11.32
CA ILE A 231 4.17 -24.01 10.92
C ILE A 231 3.17 -23.22 11.76
N LEU A 232 3.54 -22.02 12.23
CA LEU A 232 2.58 -21.06 12.79
C LEU A 232 2.28 -19.99 11.74
N PHE A 233 1.08 -20.00 11.16
CA PHE A 233 0.66 -18.95 10.24
C PHE A 233 0.10 -17.76 11.00
N ILE A 234 0.42 -16.53 10.58
CA ILE A 234 -0.27 -15.32 11.00
C ILE A 234 -1.18 -14.87 9.85
N ASP A 235 -2.48 -14.92 10.07
CA ASP A 235 -3.48 -14.33 9.20
C ASP A 235 -3.46 -12.81 9.38
N THR A 236 -3.07 -12.11 8.32
CA THR A 236 -3.19 -10.65 8.28
C THR A 236 -4.27 -10.32 7.26
N PRO A 237 -5.27 -9.50 7.61
CA PRO A 237 -6.29 -9.12 6.64
C PRO A 237 -5.62 -8.40 5.45
N GLY A 238 -5.98 -8.80 4.22
CA GLY A 238 -5.28 -8.29 3.03
C GLY A 238 -5.81 -6.94 2.50
N HIS A 239 -6.76 -6.29 3.18
CA HIS A 239 -7.27 -5.00 2.73
C HIS A 239 -6.34 -3.85 3.13
N ALA A 240 -6.21 -2.80 2.31
CA ALA A 240 -5.34 -1.64 2.55
C ALA A 240 -5.49 -1.04 3.97
N ALA A 241 -6.72 -0.97 4.47
CA ALA A 241 -7.08 -0.53 5.84
C ALA A 241 -6.41 -1.33 6.99
N PHE A 242 -5.88 -2.52 6.71
CA PHE A 242 -5.18 -3.39 7.68
C PHE A 242 -3.66 -3.44 7.45
N SER A 243 -3.10 -2.40 6.82
CA SER A 243 -1.66 -2.20 6.69
C SER A 243 -0.93 -2.37 8.03
N ASN A 244 -1.56 -1.93 9.12
CA ASN A 244 -1.00 -2.00 10.48
C ASN A 244 -0.83 -3.45 10.95
N LEU A 245 -1.78 -4.34 10.65
CA LEU A 245 -1.68 -5.76 10.99
C LEU A 245 -0.66 -6.50 10.12
N ARG A 246 -0.58 -6.18 8.81
CA ARG A 246 0.49 -6.69 7.93
C ARG A 246 1.87 -6.30 8.47
N LYS A 247 2.02 -5.04 8.85
CA LYS A 247 3.26 -4.47 9.41
C LYS A 247 3.62 -5.08 10.75
N ARG A 248 2.65 -5.38 11.61
CA ARG A 248 2.90 -6.04 12.90
C ARG A 248 3.28 -7.51 12.70
N GLY A 249 2.51 -8.27 11.91
CA GLY A 249 2.80 -9.68 11.62
C GLY A 249 4.15 -9.90 10.93
N GLY A 250 4.54 -9.01 10.02
CA GLY A 250 5.83 -9.09 9.33
C GLY A 250 7.07 -8.80 10.19
N SER A 251 6.91 -8.24 11.41
CA SER A 251 8.05 -7.91 12.29
C SER A 251 8.62 -9.15 12.97
N VAL A 252 7.72 -10.05 13.36
CA VAL A 252 8.04 -11.26 14.11
C VAL A 252 8.08 -12.50 13.22
N ALA A 253 7.56 -12.38 11.99
CA ALA A 253 7.62 -13.45 11.01
C ALA A 253 9.07 -13.87 10.70
N ASP A 254 9.30 -15.18 10.68
CA ASP A 254 10.53 -15.77 10.18
C ASP A 254 10.54 -15.78 8.64
N MET A 255 9.36 -15.87 8.03
CA MET A 255 9.15 -15.81 6.58
C MET A 255 7.73 -15.32 6.22
N ALA A 256 7.49 -15.01 4.95
CA ALA A 256 6.17 -14.61 4.47
C ALA A 256 5.71 -15.37 3.22
N ILE A 257 4.39 -15.46 3.05
CA ILE A 257 3.74 -15.77 1.77
C ILE A 257 3.21 -14.44 1.23
N LEU A 258 3.64 -14.06 0.02
CA LEU A 258 3.06 -12.95 -0.73
C LEU A 258 2.03 -13.51 -1.73
N VAL A 259 0.75 -13.34 -1.44
CA VAL A 259 -0.35 -13.79 -2.30
C VAL A 259 -0.62 -12.74 -3.37
N VAL A 260 -0.49 -13.16 -4.62
CA VAL A 260 -0.74 -12.33 -5.81
C VAL A 260 -1.81 -13.02 -6.65
N ASP A 261 -2.84 -12.27 -7.06
CA ASP A 261 -3.80 -12.76 -8.04
C ASP A 261 -3.09 -12.88 -9.41
N VAL A 262 -2.96 -14.10 -9.93
CA VAL A 262 -2.30 -14.37 -11.21
C VAL A 262 -3.00 -13.70 -12.39
N MET A 263 -4.28 -13.33 -12.23
CA MET A 263 -5.03 -12.62 -13.25
C MET A 263 -4.71 -11.13 -13.30
N LYS A 264 -4.30 -10.54 -12.17
CA LYS A 264 -4.10 -9.09 -12.00
C LYS A 264 -2.63 -8.68 -11.85
N GLY A 265 -1.74 -9.58 -11.48
CA GLY A 265 -0.34 -9.25 -11.20
C GLY A 265 -0.16 -8.39 -9.94
N VAL A 266 0.94 -7.65 -9.89
CA VAL A 266 1.34 -6.80 -8.75
C VAL A 266 0.43 -5.57 -8.65
N GLN A 267 -0.29 -5.51 -7.54
CA GLN A 267 -1.18 -4.39 -7.20
C GLN A 267 -0.57 -3.52 -6.11
N GLU A 268 -1.22 -2.42 -5.77
CA GLU A 268 -0.70 -1.45 -4.79
C GLU A 268 -0.46 -2.05 -3.40
N GLN A 269 -1.38 -2.89 -2.90
CA GLN A 269 -1.20 -3.59 -1.63
C GLN A 269 -0.05 -4.61 -1.69
N THR A 270 0.18 -5.20 -2.86
CA THR A 270 1.33 -6.08 -3.11
C THR A 270 2.63 -5.30 -2.99
N ARG A 271 2.72 -4.10 -3.56
CA ARG A 271 3.88 -3.21 -3.43
C ARG A 271 4.13 -2.80 -1.99
N GLU A 272 3.09 -2.44 -1.24
CA GLU A 272 3.21 -2.12 0.20
C GLU A 272 3.78 -3.32 0.98
N SER A 273 3.26 -4.52 0.70
CA SER A 273 3.71 -5.75 1.36
C SER A 273 5.18 -6.07 1.02
N ILE A 274 5.58 -5.90 -0.25
CA ILE A 274 6.98 -6.08 -0.68
C ILE A 274 7.90 -5.09 0.04
N GLN A 275 7.50 -3.83 0.18
CA GLN A 275 8.32 -2.83 0.86
C GLN A 275 8.50 -3.16 2.34
N LEU A 276 7.44 -3.64 3.00
CA LEU A 276 7.53 -4.13 4.36
C LEU A 276 8.54 -5.27 4.48
N LEU A 277 8.45 -6.27 3.60
CA LEU A 277 9.37 -7.41 3.57
C LEU A 277 10.81 -6.96 3.31
N ARG A 278 11.01 -5.98 2.42
CA ARG A 278 12.33 -5.40 2.13
C ARG A 278 12.93 -4.70 3.34
N SER A 279 12.15 -3.83 4.00
CA SER A 279 12.61 -3.05 5.14
C SER A 279 13.14 -3.93 6.29
N ARG A 280 12.56 -5.11 6.46
CA ARG A 280 12.94 -6.07 7.50
C ARG A 280 13.78 -7.24 7.04
N LYS A 281 14.10 -7.29 5.74
CA LYS A 281 14.82 -8.41 5.11
C LYS A 281 14.14 -9.76 5.39
N THR A 282 12.82 -9.76 5.44
CA THR A 282 12.03 -10.97 5.71
C THR A 282 11.99 -11.83 4.43
N PRO A 283 12.49 -13.07 4.47
CA PRO A 283 12.45 -13.97 3.31
C PRO A 283 11.00 -14.36 2.99
N PHE A 284 10.68 -14.50 1.71
CA PHE A 284 9.30 -14.79 1.30
C PHE A 284 9.22 -15.64 0.02
N VAL A 285 8.06 -16.23 -0.17
CA VAL A 285 7.64 -16.90 -1.42
C VAL A 285 6.40 -16.22 -1.97
N VAL A 286 6.18 -16.29 -3.28
CA VAL A 286 4.99 -15.73 -3.94
C VAL A 286 4.00 -16.85 -4.21
N ALA A 287 2.79 -16.73 -3.68
CA ALA A 287 1.67 -17.59 -4.03
C ALA A 287 0.86 -16.93 -5.16
N ALA A 288 1.06 -17.38 -6.40
CA ALA A 288 0.31 -16.93 -7.56
C ALA A 288 -1.07 -17.60 -7.55
N ASN A 289 -2.02 -16.96 -6.88
CA ASN A 289 -3.35 -17.49 -6.58
C ASN A 289 -4.31 -17.36 -7.77
N LYS A 290 -5.39 -18.13 -7.73
CA LYS A 290 -6.51 -18.18 -8.69
C LYS A 290 -6.19 -18.74 -10.07
N ILE A 291 -5.31 -19.73 -10.15
CA ILE A 291 -5.11 -20.47 -11.41
C ILE A 291 -6.43 -21.08 -11.95
N ASP A 292 -7.41 -21.35 -11.09
CA ASP A 292 -8.74 -21.86 -11.47
C ASP A 292 -9.62 -20.87 -12.25
N MET A 293 -9.20 -19.60 -12.32
CA MET A 293 -9.87 -18.56 -13.10
C MET A 293 -9.36 -18.46 -14.55
N ILE A 294 -8.29 -19.15 -14.89
CA ILE A 294 -7.78 -19.17 -16.27
C ILE A 294 -8.82 -19.84 -17.16
N THR A 295 -9.17 -19.19 -18.27
CA THR A 295 -10.20 -19.67 -19.18
C THR A 295 -9.82 -21.04 -19.73
N GLY A 296 -10.69 -22.04 -19.52
CA GLY A 296 -10.43 -23.41 -19.93
C GLY A 296 -9.64 -24.27 -18.93
N TRP A 297 -9.30 -23.73 -17.75
CA TRP A 297 -8.64 -24.49 -16.68
C TRP A 297 -9.51 -25.66 -16.22
N ARG A 298 -8.92 -26.85 -16.11
CA ARG A 298 -9.56 -28.08 -15.63
C ARG A 298 -9.04 -28.41 -14.24
N PRO A 299 -9.80 -28.07 -13.18
CA PRO A 299 -9.29 -28.20 -11.82
C PRO A 299 -9.18 -29.66 -11.39
N THR A 300 -8.07 -29.99 -10.72
CA THR A 300 -7.88 -31.26 -10.01
C THR A 300 -7.80 -30.97 -8.51
N PRO A 301 -8.92 -31.02 -7.76
CA PRO A 301 -8.97 -30.54 -6.37
C PRO A 301 -7.88 -31.12 -5.46
N ASN A 302 -7.27 -30.26 -4.65
CA ASN A 302 -6.20 -30.57 -3.69
C ASN A 302 -4.93 -31.25 -4.27
N ALA A 303 -4.77 -31.30 -5.60
CA ALA A 303 -3.62 -31.92 -6.22
C ALA A 303 -2.37 -31.01 -6.17
N PRO A 304 -1.16 -31.60 -6.21
CA PRO A 304 0.06 -30.84 -6.46
C PRO A 304 0.01 -30.09 -7.79
N PHE A 305 0.65 -28.93 -7.86
CA PHE A 305 0.61 -28.05 -9.02
C PHE A 305 1.04 -28.74 -10.31
N ILE A 306 2.18 -29.44 -10.32
CA ILE A 306 2.69 -30.12 -11.52
C ILE A 306 1.69 -31.12 -12.10
N LYS A 307 0.98 -31.84 -11.22
CA LYS A 307 -0.02 -32.83 -11.66
C LYS A 307 -1.19 -32.15 -12.37
N THR A 308 -1.71 -31.06 -11.80
CA THR A 308 -2.80 -30.33 -12.46
C THR A 308 -2.33 -29.62 -13.72
N TYR A 309 -1.12 -29.06 -13.73
CA TYR A 309 -0.51 -28.39 -14.87
C TYR A 309 -0.37 -29.33 -16.08
N ASN A 310 0.14 -30.54 -15.88
CA ASN A 310 0.32 -31.53 -16.94
C ASN A 310 -1.02 -32.05 -17.53
N ASN A 311 -2.13 -31.89 -16.80
CA ASN A 311 -3.46 -32.26 -17.27
C ASN A 311 -4.14 -31.15 -18.08
N GLN A 312 -3.53 -29.96 -18.18
CA GLN A 312 -4.11 -28.84 -18.93
C GLN A 312 -3.87 -28.97 -20.43
N HIS A 313 -4.77 -28.37 -21.21
CA HIS A 313 -4.52 -28.18 -22.63
C HIS A 313 -3.34 -27.21 -22.84
N LYS A 314 -2.54 -27.43 -23.89
CA LYS A 314 -1.31 -26.66 -24.16
C LYS A 314 -1.54 -25.14 -24.12
N THR A 315 -2.59 -24.65 -24.76
CA THR A 315 -2.93 -23.21 -24.80
C THR A 315 -3.28 -22.64 -23.41
N VAL A 316 -3.89 -23.44 -22.53
CA VAL A 316 -4.24 -23.03 -21.16
C VAL A 316 -2.99 -22.96 -20.29
N ALA A 317 -2.08 -23.94 -20.46
CA ALA A 317 -0.78 -23.93 -19.80
C ALA A 317 0.07 -22.72 -20.24
N GLU A 318 0.09 -22.40 -21.54
CA GLU A 318 0.76 -21.22 -22.09
C GLU A 318 0.20 -19.89 -21.54
N ASP A 319 -1.12 -19.78 -21.33
CA ASP A 319 -1.72 -18.58 -20.69
C ASP A 319 -1.19 -18.42 -19.25
N LEU A 320 -1.14 -19.50 -18.46
CA LEU A 320 -0.54 -19.46 -17.12
C LEU A 320 0.94 -19.06 -17.17
N ASP A 321 1.74 -19.68 -18.06
CA ASP A 321 3.16 -19.37 -18.21
C ASP A 321 3.40 -17.90 -18.54
N ASN A 322 2.61 -17.32 -19.46
CA ASN A 322 2.69 -15.90 -19.82
C ASN A 322 2.36 -14.98 -18.64
N ARG A 323 1.35 -15.32 -17.83
CA ARG A 323 0.99 -14.56 -16.64
C ARG A 323 2.08 -14.61 -15.57
N ILE A 324 2.68 -15.78 -15.37
CA ILE A 324 3.83 -15.94 -14.46
C ILE A 324 5.02 -15.12 -14.97
N TYR A 325 5.30 -15.14 -16.28
CA TYR A 325 6.37 -14.33 -16.87
C TYR A 325 6.16 -12.82 -16.67
N ASN A 326 4.92 -12.34 -16.85
CA ASN A 326 4.58 -10.95 -16.56
C ASN A 326 4.79 -10.61 -15.07
N LEU A 327 4.34 -11.47 -14.17
CA LEU A 327 4.55 -11.32 -12.72
C LEU A 327 6.06 -11.28 -12.37
N MET A 328 6.88 -12.12 -13.02
CA MET A 328 8.34 -12.08 -12.86
C MET A 328 8.92 -10.73 -13.32
N GLY A 329 8.42 -10.18 -14.44
CA GLY A 329 8.80 -8.85 -14.91
C GLY A 329 8.47 -7.75 -13.89
N GLU A 330 7.26 -7.76 -13.33
CA GLU A 330 6.81 -6.80 -12.31
C GLU A 330 7.65 -6.89 -11.02
N LEU A 331 7.96 -8.11 -10.55
CA LEU A 331 8.83 -8.32 -9.38
C LEU A 331 10.28 -7.86 -9.66
N SER A 332 10.76 -8.03 -10.89
CA SER A 332 12.08 -7.54 -11.32
C SER A 332 12.18 -6.01 -11.27
N PHE A 333 11.14 -5.29 -11.70
CA PHE A 333 11.06 -3.83 -11.54
C PHE A 333 11.09 -3.38 -10.07
N LEU A 334 10.63 -4.24 -9.16
CA LEU A 334 10.72 -4.02 -7.71
C LEU A 334 12.03 -4.52 -7.10
N GLY A 335 12.97 -4.97 -7.92
CA GLY A 335 14.32 -5.39 -7.52
C GLY A 335 14.44 -6.83 -7.02
N PHE A 336 13.47 -7.69 -7.31
CA PHE A 336 13.50 -9.11 -6.94
C PHE A 336 13.69 -10.00 -8.16
N ARG A 337 14.68 -10.90 -8.10
CA ARG A 337 14.79 -12.01 -9.04
C ARG A 337 13.80 -13.08 -8.61
N SER A 338 12.99 -13.57 -9.54
CA SER A 338 11.96 -14.57 -9.26
C SER A 338 11.82 -15.56 -10.40
N ASP A 339 11.41 -16.79 -10.09
CA ASP A 339 11.10 -17.83 -11.09
C ASP A 339 10.05 -18.79 -10.54
N LEU A 340 9.46 -19.62 -11.41
CA LEU A 340 8.60 -20.72 -11.00
C LEU A 340 9.38 -21.67 -10.09
N TYR A 341 8.79 -22.06 -8.95
CA TYR A 341 9.48 -22.85 -7.92
C TYR A 341 10.14 -24.14 -8.43
N THR A 342 9.61 -24.75 -9.50
CA THR A 342 10.15 -25.97 -10.12
C THR A 342 11.39 -25.74 -10.99
N ARG A 343 11.64 -24.51 -11.42
CA ARG A 343 12.79 -24.13 -12.26
C ARG A 343 13.99 -23.65 -11.43
N ILE A 344 13.76 -23.38 -10.14
CA ILE A 344 14.78 -22.82 -9.25
C ILE A 344 15.79 -23.90 -8.83
N ARG A 345 17.07 -23.59 -9.01
CA ARG A 345 18.20 -24.42 -8.53
C ARG A 345 18.77 -23.91 -7.20
N SER A 346 18.76 -22.59 -7.00
CA SER A 346 19.21 -21.95 -5.76
C SER A 346 18.14 -21.02 -5.24
N PHE A 347 17.66 -21.27 -4.03
CA PHE A 347 16.64 -20.46 -3.36
C PHE A 347 17.23 -19.30 -2.54
N THR A 348 18.54 -19.03 -2.65
CA THR A 348 19.21 -17.99 -1.87
C THR A 348 18.99 -16.57 -2.42
N ASP A 349 18.90 -16.43 -3.74
CA ASP A 349 18.82 -15.13 -4.44
C ASP A 349 17.58 -15.03 -5.37
N THR A 350 16.78 -16.09 -5.45
CA THR A 350 15.63 -16.19 -6.34
C THR A 350 14.35 -16.47 -5.56
N VAL A 351 13.40 -15.54 -5.65
CA VAL A 351 12.06 -15.67 -5.05
C VAL A 351 11.25 -16.73 -5.80
N ALA A 352 10.74 -17.70 -5.07
CA ALA A 352 9.93 -18.77 -5.64
C ALA A 352 8.49 -18.35 -5.85
N ILE A 353 7.99 -18.53 -7.08
CA ILE A 353 6.58 -18.36 -7.44
C ILE A 353 5.93 -19.75 -7.44
N VAL A 354 4.91 -19.95 -6.60
CA VAL A 354 4.12 -21.17 -6.48
C VAL A 354 2.70 -20.88 -6.96
N PRO A 355 2.26 -21.44 -8.10
CA PRO A 355 0.89 -21.28 -8.57
C PRO A 355 -0.07 -22.08 -7.69
N VAL A 356 -1.13 -21.43 -7.21
CA VAL A 356 -2.10 -22.03 -6.29
C VAL A 356 -3.55 -21.66 -6.64
N SER A 357 -4.50 -22.43 -6.13
CA SER A 357 -5.89 -22.02 -6.04
C SER A 357 -6.40 -22.18 -4.61
N ALA A 358 -6.68 -21.05 -3.97
CA ALA A 358 -7.40 -20.99 -2.70
C ALA A 358 -8.83 -21.55 -2.80
N LYS A 359 -9.38 -21.75 -4.00
CA LYS A 359 -10.71 -22.33 -4.17
C LYS A 359 -10.65 -23.85 -4.24
N THR A 360 -9.82 -24.38 -5.12
CA THR A 360 -9.77 -25.82 -5.42
C THR A 360 -8.77 -26.57 -4.53
N GLY A 361 -7.79 -25.86 -3.95
CA GLY A 361 -6.72 -26.43 -3.14
C GLY A 361 -5.50 -26.87 -3.95
N GLU A 362 -5.52 -26.66 -5.26
CA GLU A 362 -4.38 -26.96 -6.15
C GLU A 362 -3.14 -26.16 -5.75
N GLY A 363 -1.97 -26.80 -5.73
CA GLY A 363 -0.69 -26.17 -5.41
C GLY A 363 -0.45 -25.86 -3.92
N ILE A 364 -1.44 -26.01 -3.05
CA ILE A 364 -1.26 -25.88 -1.59
C ILE A 364 -0.22 -26.88 -1.05
N PRO A 365 -0.19 -28.16 -1.46
CA PRO A 365 0.84 -29.09 -1.02
C PRO A 365 2.26 -28.62 -1.36
N ASP A 366 2.46 -28.09 -2.57
CA ASP A 366 3.74 -27.55 -3.03
C ASP A 366 4.18 -26.34 -2.19
N LEU A 367 3.25 -25.43 -1.92
CA LEU A 367 3.50 -24.23 -1.12
C LEU A 367 3.92 -24.58 0.32
N LEU A 368 3.19 -25.50 0.97
CA LEU A 368 3.50 -25.93 2.35
C LEU A 368 4.87 -26.63 2.43
N LEU A 369 5.15 -27.53 1.48
CA LEU A 369 6.41 -28.26 1.45
C LEU A 369 7.60 -27.34 1.18
N LEU A 370 7.45 -26.38 0.28
CA LEU A 370 8.47 -25.38 -0.01
C LEU A 370 8.81 -24.54 1.23
N LEU A 371 7.79 -24.03 1.94
CA LEU A 371 7.98 -23.24 3.16
C LEU A 371 8.76 -24.03 4.24
N LEU A 372 8.37 -25.30 4.47
CA LEU A 372 9.08 -26.17 5.41
C LEU A 372 10.52 -26.44 4.96
N GLY A 373 10.74 -26.70 3.68
CA GLY A 373 12.07 -26.91 3.11
C GLY A 373 12.98 -25.70 3.32
N LEU A 374 12.49 -24.50 3.01
CA LEU A 374 13.23 -23.25 3.20
C LEU A 374 13.52 -22.97 4.68
N ALA A 375 12.53 -23.14 5.55
CA ALA A 375 12.71 -22.97 6.99
C ALA A 375 13.77 -23.95 7.54
N GLN A 376 13.71 -25.22 7.12
CA GLN A 376 14.66 -26.25 7.55
C GLN A 376 16.07 -26.02 7.00
N GLN A 377 16.20 -25.52 5.78
CA GLN A 377 17.51 -25.33 5.17
C GLN A 377 18.21 -24.06 5.70
N PHE A 378 17.47 -22.97 5.85
CA PHE A 378 18.07 -21.65 6.10
C PHE A 378 17.84 -21.10 7.51
N MET A 379 16.92 -21.67 8.30
CA MET A 379 16.48 -21.06 9.58
C MET A 379 16.67 -21.95 10.81
N LYS A 380 17.29 -23.13 10.70
CA LYS A 380 17.47 -24.06 11.84
C LYS A 380 17.99 -23.38 13.11
N GLN A 381 19.04 -22.56 13.00
CA GLN A 381 19.62 -21.85 14.14
C GLN A 381 18.63 -20.86 14.80
N ARG A 382 17.84 -20.14 13.99
CA ARG A 382 16.83 -19.19 14.46
C ARG A 382 15.63 -19.90 15.11
N LEU A 383 15.29 -21.10 14.64
CA LEU A 383 14.16 -21.90 15.11
C LEU A 383 14.49 -22.82 16.30
N MET A 384 15.74 -22.89 16.76
CA MET A 384 16.11 -23.69 17.94
C MET A 384 15.35 -23.19 19.17
N LYS A 385 14.66 -24.10 19.87
CA LYS A 385 14.03 -23.75 21.15
C LYS A 385 15.12 -23.41 22.15
N LYS A 386 15.05 -22.20 22.68
CA LYS A 386 15.84 -21.76 23.83
C LYS A 386 14.91 -21.74 25.04
N ASP A 387 15.35 -22.38 26.13
CA ASP A 387 14.69 -22.26 27.42
C ASP A 387 15.15 -20.94 28.07
N ASP A 388 14.74 -19.83 27.44
CA ASP A 388 15.10 -18.47 27.83
C ASP A 388 13.84 -17.71 28.26
N ARG A 389 14.02 -16.46 28.70
CA ARG A 389 12.93 -15.56 29.05
C ARG A 389 11.96 -15.41 27.88
N CYS A 390 10.68 -15.18 28.19
CA CYS A 390 9.70 -14.86 27.17
C CYS A 390 10.08 -13.56 26.46
N GLU A 391 10.10 -13.61 25.13
CA GLU A 391 10.15 -12.45 24.26
C GLU A 391 9.04 -12.56 23.20
N GLY A 392 8.35 -11.45 22.97
CA GLY A 392 7.21 -11.39 22.07
C GLY A 392 6.87 -9.96 21.67
N VAL A 393 5.74 -9.78 21.00
CA VAL A 393 5.23 -8.49 20.55
C VAL A 393 3.74 -8.35 20.86
N ILE A 394 3.29 -7.14 21.16
CA ILE A 394 1.87 -6.79 21.20
C ILE A 394 1.37 -6.64 19.76
N LEU A 395 0.45 -7.49 19.32
CA LEU A 395 -0.20 -7.37 18.01
C LEU A 395 -1.37 -6.38 18.04
N GLU A 396 -2.21 -6.45 19.06
CA GLU A 396 -3.45 -5.66 19.15
C GLU A 396 -3.89 -5.51 20.60
N ILE A 397 -4.48 -4.37 20.93
CA ILE A 397 -5.18 -4.15 22.20
C ILE A 397 -6.68 -4.24 21.92
N VAL A 398 -7.38 -5.06 22.70
CA VAL A 398 -8.80 -5.37 22.51
C VAL A 398 -9.50 -5.32 23.87
N GLU A 399 -10.60 -4.59 23.96
CA GLU A 399 -11.49 -4.67 25.12
C GLU A 399 -12.25 -5.99 25.13
N GLU A 400 -12.23 -6.67 26.27
CA GLU A 400 -12.87 -7.96 26.47
C GLU A 400 -13.82 -7.90 27.66
N GLU A 401 -15.05 -8.38 27.49
CA GLU A 401 -16.03 -8.42 28.57
C GLU A 401 -15.49 -9.24 29.76
N GLY A 402 -15.56 -8.65 30.96
CA GLY A 402 -15.08 -9.27 32.21
C GLY A 402 -13.57 -9.19 32.45
N PHE A 403 -12.76 -8.82 31.44
CA PHE A 403 -11.31 -8.64 31.60
C PHE A 403 -10.82 -7.20 31.37
N GLY A 404 -11.63 -6.33 30.77
CA GLY A 404 -11.22 -4.97 30.42
C GLY A 404 -10.27 -4.97 29.22
N ALA A 405 -9.28 -4.08 29.21
CA ALA A 405 -8.28 -4.06 28.15
C ALA A 405 -7.39 -5.31 28.18
N THR A 406 -7.33 -6.02 27.06
CA THR A 406 -6.50 -7.21 26.85
C THR A 406 -5.57 -6.99 25.67
N ALA A 407 -4.44 -7.70 25.65
CA ALA A 407 -3.47 -7.63 24.57
C ALA A 407 -3.37 -8.97 23.87
N ASN A 408 -3.51 -8.99 22.55
CA ASN A 408 -3.18 -10.14 21.75
C ASN A 408 -1.70 -10.08 21.43
N ILE A 409 -0.97 -11.09 21.87
CA ILE A 409 0.49 -11.10 21.83
C ILE A 409 0.97 -12.31 21.04
N LEU A 410 2.13 -12.16 20.42
CA LEU A 410 2.82 -13.23 19.72
C LEU A 410 4.17 -13.46 20.40
N ILE A 411 4.37 -14.69 20.87
CA ILE A 411 5.59 -15.13 21.56
C ILE A 411 6.46 -15.87 20.55
N HIS A 412 7.69 -15.39 20.36
CA HIS A 412 8.65 -15.99 19.44
C HIS A 412 9.87 -16.62 20.13
N THR A 413 10.10 -16.28 21.41
CA THR A 413 11.18 -16.87 22.22
C THR A 413 10.68 -17.17 23.63
N GLY A 414 11.16 -18.27 24.23
CA GLY A 414 10.95 -18.58 25.65
C GLY A 414 9.54 -19.03 26.00
N THR A 415 9.22 -18.90 27.29
CA THR A 415 7.93 -19.31 27.89
C THR A 415 7.40 -18.20 28.78
N LEU A 416 6.12 -17.86 28.64
CA LEU A 416 5.39 -16.92 29.48
C LEU A 416 4.51 -17.68 30.46
N ARG A 417 4.47 -17.24 31.73
CA ARG A 417 3.64 -17.83 32.78
C ARG A 417 2.73 -16.78 33.40
N VAL A 418 1.58 -17.23 33.90
CA VAL A 418 0.72 -16.40 34.75
C VAL A 418 1.48 -16.03 36.02
N GLY A 419 1.47 -14.75 36.38
CA GLY A 419 2.22 -14.19 37.50
C GLY A 419 3.56 -13.58 37.12
N ASP A 420 4.09 -13.82 35.91
CA ASP A 420 5.30 -13.18 35.42
C ASP A 420 5.10 -11.66 35.35
N LYS A 421 6.18 -10.90 35.61
CA LYS A 421 6.23 -9.48 35.24
C LYS A 421 6.68 -9.36 33.80
N VAL A 422 6.00 -8.52 33.03
CA VAL A 422 6.34 -8.20 31.64
C VAL A 422 6.61 -6.71 31.48
N ALA A 423 7.63 -6.36 30.72
CA ALA A 423 7.93 -4.99 30.32
C ALA A 423 7.40 -4.74 28.89
N PHE A 424 6.74 -3.59 28.69
CA PHE A 424 6.24 -3.13 27.40
C PHE A 424 6.11 -1.60 27.38
N LEU A 425 5.92 -1.04 26.19
CA LEU A 425 5.78 0.38 25.93
C LEU A 425 4.32 0.85 26.04
N THR A 426 4.12 1.96 26.74
CA THR A 426 2.87 2.73 26.72
C THR A 426 3.07 4.09 26.07
N ARG A 427 1.98 4.80 25.82
CA ARG A 427 1.99 6.20 25.35
C ARG A 427 2.78 7.16 26.25
N ARG A 428 3.00 6.79 27.52
CA ARG A 428 3.72 7.61 28.51
C ARG A 428 5.16 7.13 28.77
N GLY A 429 5.57 6.03 28.14
CA GLY A 429 6.88 5.42 28.33
C GLY A 429 6.82 3.92 28.63
N PRO A 430 7.98 3.26 28.78
CA PRO A 430 8.05 1.84 29.13
C PRO A 430 7.57 1.63 30.58
N ILE A 431 6.81 0.56 30.79
CA ILE A 431 6.33 0.15 32.12
C ILE A 431 6.50 -1.36 32.31
N THR A 432 6.42 -1.81 33.56
CA THR A 432 6.23 -3.22 33.87
C THR A 432 4.82 -3.47 34.38
N SER A 433 4.30 -4.66 34.10
CA SER A 433 2.99 -5.10 34.58
C SER A 433 3.00 -6.59 34.86
N ARG A 434 2.15 -7.06 35.77
CA ARG A 434 2.03 -8.48 36.10
C ARG A 434 0.98 -9.14 35.23
N VAL A 435 1.33 -10.28 34.63
CA VAL A 435 0.39 -11.13 33.88
C VAL A 435 -0.62 -11.73 34.85
N LYS A 436 -1.88 -11.33 34.71
CA LYS A 436 -3.01 -11.82 35.53
C LYS A 436 -3.62 -13.10 34.96
N ALA A 437 -3.72 -13.18 33.64
CA ALA A 437 -4.26 -14.34 32.95
C ALA A 437 -3.66 -14.47 31.56
N LEU A 438 -3.56 -15.72 31.10
CA LEU A 438 -3.26 -16.09 29.73
C LEU A 438 -4.46 -16.87 29.20
N LEU A 439 -5.06 -16.34 28.15
CA LEU A 439 -6.32 -16.79 27.60
C LEU A 439 -6.05 -17.41 26.23
N LEU A 440 -6.31 -18.72 26.14
CA LEU A 440 -6.43 -19.45 24.89
C LEU A 440 -7.90 -19.77 24.68
N PRO A 441 -8.55 -19.32 23.62
CA PRO A 441 -9.86 -19.89 23.29
C PRO A 441 -9.74 -21.37 22.89
N LYS A 442 -10.87 -22.09 22.94
CA LYS A 442 -10.90 -23.53 22.71
C LYS A 442 -10.49 -23.86 21.26
N PRO A 443 -9.98 -25.07 20.99
CA PRO A 443 -9.77 -25.50 19.61
C PRO A 443 -11.08 -25.36 18.84
N LEU A 444 -11.02 -24.68 17.67
CA LEU A 444 -12.15 -24.32 16.79
C LEU A 444 -12.93 -23.01 17.10
N ASP A 445 -12.62 -22.27 18.17
CA ASP A 445 -13.21 -20.92 18.37
C ASP A 445 -12.32 -19.81 17.72
N GLU A 446 -12.72 -18.53 17.79
CA GLU A 446 -11.89 -17.35 17.45
C GLU A 446 -11.59 -16.50 18.71
N ILE A 447 -10.44 -15.79 18.83
CA ILE A 447 -10.18 -14.86 19.97
C ILE A 447 -11.16 -13.70 19.91
N ARG A 448 -11.62 -13.35 18.70
CA ARG A 448 -12.49 -12.21 18.47
C ARG A 448 -13.93 -12.44 18.92
N ASP A 449 -14.36 -13.71 19.02
CA ASP A 449 -15.70 -14.06 19.52
C ASP A 449 -15.73 -15.54 19.98
N PRO A 450 -15.32 -15.83 21.23
CA PRO A 450 -15.34 -17.18 21.76
C PRO A 450 -16.79 -17.59 22.12
N ARG A 451 -17.35 -18.59 21.43
CA ARG A 451 -18.70 -19.13 21.69
C ARG A 451 -18.84 -19.73 23.11
N ASP A 452 -17.72 -19.95 23.79
CA ASP A 452 -17.58 -20.51 25.13
C ASP A 452 -16.40 -19.85 25.87
N ARG A 453 -16.45 -19.76 27.21
CA ARG A 453 -15.41 -19.11 28.06
C ARG A 453 -13.97 -19.47 27.62
N LEU A 454 -13.18 -18.43 27.34
CA LEU A 454 -11.72 -18.49 27.11
C LEU A 454 -11.05 -19.43 28.12
N LYS A 455 -10.23 -20.37 27.65
CA LYS A 455 -9.50 -21.30 28.51
C LYS A 455 -8.31 -20.57 29.13
N ASN A 456 -8.37 -20.41 30.45
CA ASN A 456 -7.22 -20.02 31.24
C ASN A 456 -6.14 -21.09 31.14
N ILE A 457 -4.94 -20.68 30.76
CA ILE A 457 -3.73 -21.50 30.82
C ILE A 457 -2.73 -20.89 31.81
N SER A 458 -1.92 -21.74 32.42
CA SER A 458 -0.91 -21.32 33.38
C SER A 458 0.39 -20.87 32.71
N GLN A 459 0.71 -21.40 31.52
CA GLN A 459 1.92 -21.09 30.78
C GLN A 459 1.78 -21.38 29.29
N ILE A 460 2.58 -20.70 28.46
CA ILE A 460 2.69 -20.96 27.02
C ILE A 460 4.13 -20.72 26.51
N SER A 461 4.58 -21.55 25.57
CA SER A 461 5.94 -21.50 24.99
C SER A 461 5.91 -21.13 23.52
N ALA A 462 6.99 -20.51 23.04
CA ALA A 462 7.16 -20.14 21.63
C ALA A 462 7.15 -21.36 20.66
N ALA A 463 6.63 -21.24 19.44
CA ALA A 463 5.94 -20.07 18.86
C ALA A 463 4.44 -20.10 19.17
N ALA A 464 3.86 -19.00 19.67
CA ALA A 464 2.45 -18.98 20.05
C ALA A 464 1.80 -17.60 19.98
N GLY A 465 0.54 -17.56 19.51
CA GLY A 465 -0.37 -16.43 19.73
C GLY A 465 -1.20 -16.68 20.98
N VAL A 466 -1.31 -15.68 21.87
CA VAL A 466 -2.11 -15.78 23.11
C VAL A 466 -2.71 -14.42 23.46
N LYS A 467 -3.89 -14.42 24.09
CA LYS A 467 -4.46 -13.21 24.70
C LYS A 467 -3.93 -13.08 26.12
N MET A 468 -3.26 -11.98 26.41
CA MET A 468 -2.69 -11.64 27.70
C MET A 468 -3.56 -10.61 28.42
N VAL A 469 -3.78 -10.84 29.71
CA VAL A 469 -4.41 -9.87 30.62
C VAL A 469 -3.35 -9.37 31.59
N ALA A 470 -3.15 -8.06 31.62
CA ALA A 470 -2.23 -7.37 32.51
C ALA A 470 -2.79 -5.96 32.83
N GLU A 471 -2.22 -5.27 33.80
CA GLU A 471 -2.60 -3.88 34.13
C GLU A 471 -2.02 -2.90 33.10
N MET A 472 -2.73 -1.78 32.87
CA MET A 472 -2.32 -0.69 31.98
C MET A 472 -2.17 -1.07 30.51
N LEU A 473 -2.87 -2.12 30.04
CA LEU A 473 -2.88 -2.51 28.63
C LEU A 473 -3.65 -1.52 27.75
N GLU A 474 -4.58 -0.76 28.33
CA GLU A 474 -5.32 0.32 27.67
C GLU A 474 -4.41 1.45 27.16
N GLU A 475 -3.25 1.66 27.79
CA GLU A 475 -2.24 2.66 27.40
C GLU A 475 -1.11 2.04 26.57
N ALA A 476 -1.12 0.72 26.37
CA ALA A 476 -0.06 0.00 25.67
C ALA A 476 -0.05 0.33 24.18
N VAL A 477 1.16 0.37 23.61
CA VAL A 477 1.36 0.66 22.18
C VAL A 477 1.40 -0.64 21.40
N ALA A 478 0.56 -0.76 20.38
CA ALA A 478 0.61 -1.90 19.47
C ALA A 478 1.93 -1.90 18.68
N GLY A 479 2.53 -3.09 18.55
CA GLY A 479 3.89 -3.27 18.04
C GLY A 479 4.97 -3.16 19.13
N SER A 480 4.62 -2.85 20.39
CA SER A 480 5.58 -2.87 21.48
C SER A 480 6.20 -4.26 21.65
N PRO A 481 7.52 -4.36 21.88
CA PRO A 481 8.12 -5.58 22.38
C PRO A 481 7.53 -5.90 23.77
N ILE A 482 7.47 -7.19 24.06
CA ILE A 482 7.16 -7.75 25.38
C ILE A 482 8.35 -8.56 25.82
N LEU A 483 8.87 -8.23 26.99
CA LEU A 483 9.96 -8.96 27.64
C LEU A 483 9.49 -9.44 29.01
N ALA A 484 9.62 -10.73 29.30
CA ALA A 484 9.51 -11.20 30.68
C ALA A 484 10.68 -10.64 31.50
N VAL A 485 10.35 -9.91 32.56
CA VAL A 485 11.30 -9.12 33.35
C VAL A 485 12.22 -10.05 34.14
N LYS A 486 13.52 -9.94 33.89
CA LYS A 486 14.59 -10.50 34.74
C LYS A 486 15.22 -9.39 35.58
N ASN A 487 15.45 -8.22 34.99
CA ASN A 487 15.98 -7.02 35.64
C ASN A 487 15.17 -5.82 35.19
N GLU A 488 14.36 -5.26 36.09
CA GLU A 488 13.37 -4.24 35.76
C GLU A 488 13.97 -2.99 35.10
N GLU A 489 15.08 -2.45 35.62
CA GLU A 489 15.71 -1.25 35.03
C GLU A 489 16.29 -1.53 33.63
N GLU A 490 17.00 -2.65 33.47
CA GLU A 490 17.61 -3.04 32.20
C GLU A 490 16.56 -3.37 31.15
N ASP A 491 15.49 -4.07 31.54
CA ASP A 491 14.43 -4.50 30.62
C ASP A 491 13.56 -3.33 30.16
N LEU A 492 13.22 -2.40 31.07
CA LEU A 492 12.55 -1.15 30.70
C LEU A 492 13.41 -0.32 29.73
N ARG A 493 14.71 -0.26 29.98
CA ARG A 493 15.66 0.44 29.11
C ARG A 493 15.74 -0.24 27.74
N ARG A 494 15.79 -1.57 27.66
CA ARG A 494 15.77 -2.30 26.39
C ARG A 494 14.49 -2.07 25.60
N VAL A 495 13.32 -2.13 26.25
CA VAL A 495 12.04 -1.80 25.60
C VAL A 495 12.04 -0.36 25.09
N ALA A 496 12.61 0.57 25.86
CA ALA A 496 12.75 1.96 25.44
C ALA A 496 13.69 2.11 24.25
N GLU A 497 14.87 1.48 24.26
CA GLU A 497 15.86 1.57 23.18
C GLU A 497 15.33 0.97 21.87
N GLU A 498 14.69 -0.19 21.94
CA GLU A 498 14.05 -0.85 20.78
C GLU A 498 12.89 -0.02 20.19
N ALA A 499 12.18 0.76 21.03
CA ALA A 499 11.16 1.70 20.58
C ALA A 499 11.73 3.05 20.10
N GLN A 500 12.78 3.56 20.75
CA GLN A 500 13.42 4.85 20.47
C GLN A 500 14.24 4.84 19.17
N GLU A 501 14.69 3.68 18.70
CA GLU A 501 15.34 3.55 17.39
C GLU A 501 14.45 4.07 16.25
N PHE A 502 13.13 4.18 16.45
CA PHE A 502 12.17 4.65 15.45
C PHE A 502 11.48 5.97 15.83
N ILE A 503 11.29 6.25 17.13
CA ILE A 503 10.79 7.55 17.62
C ILE A 503 12.00 8.49 17.73
N LEU A 504 12.44 9.00 16.58
CA LEU A 504 13.67 9.77 16.46
C LEU A 504 13.40 11.26 16.21
N SER A 505 14.20 12.09 16.89
CA SER A 505 14.55 13.44 16.42
C SER A 505 15.92 13.35 15.77
N THR A 506 15.96 13.08 14.46
CA THR A 506 17.21 12.83 13.73
C THR A 506 17.89 14.10 13.23
N ASP A 507 17.38 14.68 12.15
CA ASP A 507 18.06 15.71 11.40
C ASP A 507 17.65 17.10 11.87
N LYS A 508 18.57 18.08 11.79
CA LYS A 508 18.22 19.49 12.09
C LYS A 508 17.24 20.08 11.07
N ILE A 509 17.20 19.50 9.86
CA ILE A 509 16.36 19.91 8.74
C ILE A 509 15.82 18.62 8.12
N GLY A 510 14.50 18.47 8.04
CA GLY A 510 13.86 17.27 7.51
C GLY A 510 12.35 17.30 7.72
N VAL A 511 11.66 16.32 7.13
CA VAL A 511 10.20 16.20 7.25
C VAL A 511 9.79 15.77 8.64
N VAL A 512 8.58 16.14 9.07
CA VAL A 512 7.94 15.62 10.28
C VAL A 512 7.03 14.46 9.91
N VAL A 513 7.17 13.31 10.55
CA VAL A 513 6.41 12.09 10.25
C VAL A 513 5.57 11.70 11.47
N LYS A 514 4.27 11.48 11.25
CA LYS A 514 3.34 10.99 12.27
C LYS A 514 2.68 9.70 11.80
N ALA A 515 2.63 8.69 12.67
CA ALA A 515 2.01 7.40 12.36
C ALA A 515 1.19 6.86 13.54
N ASP A 516 0.30 5.92 13.29
CA ASP A 516 -0.65 5.41 14.29
C ASP A 516 -0.06 4.34 15.23
N ALA A 517 1.02 3.68 14.82
CA ALA A 517 1.67 2.59 15.56
C ALA A 517 3.19 2.57 15.30
N LEU A 518 3.93 1.81 16.12
CA LEU A 518 5.38 1.76 16.00
C LEU A 518 5.83 1.13 14.67
N GLY A 519 5.19 0.02 14.26
CA GLY A 519 5.50 -0.65 13.00
C GLY A 519 5.15 0.16 11.74
N THR A 520 4.17 1.07 11.82
CA THR A 520 3.86 2.00 10.71
C THR A 520 4.86 3.13 10.63
N LEU A 521 5.28 3.66 11.79
CA LEU A 521 6.32 4.66 11.87
C LEU A 521 7.66 4.15 11.32
N GLU A 522 8.07 2.95 11.74
CA GLU A 522 9.28 2.27 11.27
C GLU A 522 9.30 2.15 9.74
N ALA A 523 8.20 1.63 9.15
CA ALA A 523 8.11 1.45 7.72
C ALA A 523 8.20 2.79 6.95
N ALA A 524 7.55 3.84 7.47
CA ALA A 524 7.60 5.17 6.88
C ALA A 524 9.01 5.78 6.93
N VAL A 525 9.67 5.70 8.09
CA VAL A 525 11.03 6.20 8.30
C VAL A 525 12.02 5.50 7.38
N ASN A 526 11.98 4.16 7.33
CA ASN A 526 12.90 3.39 6.49
C ASN A 526 12.71 3.69 5.00
N TYR A 527 11.46 3.83 4.55
CA TYR A 527 11.17 4.19 3.16
C TYR A 527 11.71 5.58 2.78
N LEU A 528 11.45 6.58 3.63
CA LEU A 528 11.92 7.94 3.42
C LEU A 528 13.45 8.00 3.37
N ARG A 529 14.14 7.26 4.26
CA ARG A 529 15.60 7.13 4.24
C ARG A 529 16.14 6.46 2.99
N GLU A 530 15.49 5.39 2.52
CA GLU A 530 15.85 4.72 1.25
C GLU A 530 15.75 5.69 0.06
N LYS A 531 14.79 6.61 0.10
CA LYS A 531 14.61 7.69 -0.88
C LYS A 531 15.51 8.91 -0.66
N GLY A 532 16.35 8.91 0.39
CA GLY A 532 17.24 10.03 0.72
C GLY A 532 16.51 11.25 1.31
N VAL A 533 15.29 11.10 1.81
CA VAL A 533 14.54 12.18 2.47
C VAL A 533 14.97 12.29 3.92
N LEU A 534 15.42 13.48 4.32
CA LEU A 534 15.82 13.79 5.69
C LEU A 534 14.60 13.89 6.60
N ILE A 535 14.74 13.46 7.85
CA ILE A 535 13.63 13.38 8.82
C ILE A 535 14.00 14.23 10.03
N ARG A 536 13.16 15.20 10.37
CA ARG A 536 13.35 16.07 11.55
C ARG A 536 12.84 15.41 12.83
N LEU A 537 11.65 14.81 12.73
CA LEU A 537 10.91 14.23 13.83
C LEU A 537 10.05 13.08 13.28
N ALA A 538 10.08 11.93 13.94
CA ALA A 538 9.20 10.80 13.68
C ALA A 538 8.55 10.38 15.00
N ASP A 539 7.21 10.39 15.06
CA ASP A 539 6.49 10.15 16.31
C ASP A 539 5.14 9.46 16.09
N ILE A 540 4.61 8.82 17.15
CA ILE A 540 3.35 8.10 17.12
C ILE A 540 2.20 9.02 17.56
N GLY A 541 1.02 8.80 17.00
CA GLY A 541 -0.22 9.49 17.34
C GLY A 541 -0.59 10.60 16.37
N ASP A 542 -1.76 11.20 16.63
CA ASP A 542 -2.33 12.27 15.82
C ASP A 542 -1.40 13.50 15.79
N VAL A 543 -1.56 14.32 14.75
CA VAL A 543 -0.76 15.54 14.57
C VAL A 543 -1.05 16.51 15.71
N SER A 544 0.00 17.09 16.28
CA SER A 544 -0.07 18.02 17.42
C SER A 544 0.44 19.42 17.06
N LYS A 545 0.19 20.42 17.93
CA LYS A 545 0.75 21.78 17.78
C LYS A 545 2.28 21.79 17.70
N ARG A 546 2.94 20.90 18.45
CA ARG A 546 4.40 20.74 18.42
C ARG A 546 4.88 20.40 17.01
N ASP A 547 4.20 19.49 16.33
CA ASP A 547 4.58 19.02 15.00
C ASP A 547 4.50 20.15 13.96
N VAL A 548 3.47 20.99 14.03
CA VAL A 548 3.32 22.19 13.18
C VAL A 548 4.43 23.20 13.41
N VAL A 549 4.80 23.42 14.68
CA VAL A 549 5.90 24.34 15.03
C VAL A 549 7.23 23.82 14.51
N GLU A 550 7.54 22.53 14.70
CA GLU A 550 8.78 21.93 14.20
C GLU A 550 8.88 21.99 12.67
N ALA A 551 7.80 21.64 11.97
CA ALA A 551 7.76 21.72 10.51
C ALA A 551 7.92 23.18 10.01
N HIS A 552 7.35 24.16 10.71
CA HIS A 552 7.53 25.58 10.39
C HIS A 552 8.99 26.04 10.56
N VAL A 553 9.67 25.60 11.61
CA VAL A 553 11.10 25.92 11.83
C VAL A 553 11.97 25.34 10.71
N VAL A 554 11.69 24.11 10.26
CA VAL A 554 12.37 23.52 9.11
C VAL A 554 12.08 24.32 7.85
N ARG A 555 10.82 24.68 7.61
CA ARG A 555 10.37 25.43 6.44
C ARG A 555 11.12 26.74 6.22
N GLN A 556 11.44 27.46 7.30
CA GLN A 556 12.21 28.70 7.21
C GLN A 556 13.61 28.51 6.60
N LYS A 557 14.16 27.29 6.66
CA LYS A 557 15.46 26.93 6.08
C LYS A 557 15.31 26.24 4.74
N ASP A 558 14.38 25.30 4.64
CA ASP A 558 14.06 24.57 3.43
C ASP A 558 12.55 24.34 3.35
N GLU A 559 11.90 25.04 2.41
CA GLU A 559 10.45 24.92 2.21
C GLU A 559 10.02 23.50 1.81
N LEU A 560 10.86 22.76 1.07
CA LEU A 560 10.53 21.43 0.56
C LEU A 560 10.52 20.39 1.68
N LEU A 561 11.37 20.56 2.70
CA LEU A 561 11.45 19.65 3.84
C LEU A 561 10.54 20.07 5.00
N GLY A 562 10.12 21.34 5.04
CA GLY A 562 9.25 21.88 6.09
C GLY A 562 7.78 21.49 5.97
N VAL A 563 7.51 20.19 5.97
CA VAL A 563 6.18 19.59 5.78
C VAL A 563 5.90 18.50 6.82
N ILE A 564 4.63 18.14 6.99
CA ILE A 564 4.17 17.04 7.84
C ILE A 564 3.64 15.91 6.96
N LEU A 565 4.10 14.68 7.21
CA LEU A 565 3.62 13.44 6.62
C LEU A 565 2.80 12.67 7.67
N ALA A 566 1.47 12.80 7.58
CA ALA A 566 0.51 12.16 8.48
C ALA A 566 0.04 10.82 7.89
N TYR A 567 0.63 9.72 8.37
CA TYR A 567 0.40 8.37 7.87
C TYR A 567 -0.59 7.60 8.75
N GLY A 568 -1.82 7.43 8.29
CA GLY A 568 -2.85 6.67 9.03
C GLY A 568 -3.32 7.33 10.33
N VAL A 569 -3.08 8.63 10.51
CA VAL A 569 -3.42 9.40 11.71
C VAL A 569 -4.37 10.55 11.38
N ARG A 570 -5.13 11.01 12.39
CA ARG A 570 -6.04 12.14 12.24
C ARG A 570 -5.28 13.46 12.38
N VAL A 571 -5.82 14.48 11.72
CA VAL A 571 -5.35 15.86 11.81
C VAL A 571 -6.55 16.72 12.17
N ASP A 572 -6.46 17.44 13.27
CA ASP A 572 -7.50 18.36 13.72
C ASP A 572 -7.66 19.52 12.72
N PRO A 573 -8.89 19.88 12.28
CA PRO A 573 -9.12 21.01 11.38
C PRO A 573 -8.52 22.34 11.86
N GLU A 574 -8.48 22.60 13.17
CA GLU A 574 -7.82 23.80 13.71
C GLU A 574 -6.31 23.78 13.47
N LEU A 575 -5.68 22.61 13.56
CA LEU A 575 -4.26 22.43 13.27
C LEU A 575 -3.96 22.52 11.78
N GLU A 576 -4.88 22.06 10.91
CA GLU A 576 -4.74 22.25 9.46
C GLU A 576 -4.76 23.74 9.10
N TYR A 577 -5.68 24.50 9.69
CA TYR A 577 -5.74 25.96 9.49
C TYR A 577 -4.47 26.65 10.02
N GLU A 578 -4.02 26.28 11.22
CA GLU A 578 -2.78 26.82 11.79
C GLU A 578 -1.57 26.53 10.89
N ALA A 579 -1.43 25.28 10.41
CA ALA A 579 -0.36 24.89 9.49
C ALA A 579 -0.42 25.69 8.19
N GLN A 580 -1.62 25.84 7.60
CA GLN A 580 -1.82 26.63 6.39
C GLN A 580 -1.43 28.11 6.59
N SER A 581 -1.82 28.71 7.73
CA SER A 581 -1.45 30.10 8.06
C SER A 581 0.08 30.31 8.16
N LYS A 582 0.80 29.27 8.59
CA LYS A 582 2.27 29.23 8.68
C LYS A 582 2.96 28.74 7.41
N GLY A 583 2.19 28.45 6.35
CA GLY A 583 2.66 27.89 5.08
C GLY A 583 3.17 26.45 5.16
N VAL A 584 2.94 25.75 6.27
CA VAL A 584 3.32 24.34 6.44
C VAL A 584 2.30 23.46 5.72
N ARG A 585 2.78 22.60 4.83
CA ARG A 585 1.92 21.64 4.12
C ARG A 585 1.82 20.34 4.91
N ILE A 586 0.59 19.86 5.08
CA ILE A 586 0.31 18.55 5.69
C ILE A 586 -0.14 17.60 4.58
N PHE A 587 0.58 16.51 4.40
CA PHE A 587 0.17 15.40 3.55
C PHE A 587 -0.47 14.35 4.44
N LYS A 588 -1.67 13.88 4.08
CA LYS A 588 -2.42 12.87 4.84
C LYS A 588 -2.85 11.73 3.94
N ASN A 589 -2.57 10.49 4.34
CA ASN A 589 -2.98 9.29 3.61
C ASN A 589 -2.91 8.06 4.51
N ASP A 590 -3.79 7.09 4.29
CA ASP A 590 -3.75 5.77 4.96
C ASP A 590 -2.82 4.77 4.22
N VAL A 591 -2.34 5.15 3.03
CA VAL A 591 -1.39 4.36 2.22
C VAL A 591 -0.06 5.10 2.12
N LEU A 592 1.01 4.49 2.64
CA LEU A 592 2.33 5.11 2.75
C LEU A 592 2.91 5.50 1.39
N PHE A 593 2.75 4.65 0.38
CA PHE A 593 3.30 4.90 -0.94
C PHE A 593 2.65 6.12 -1.61
N ARG A 594 1.31 6.23 -1.58
CA ARG A 594 0.61 7.41 -2.08
C ARG A 594 1.01 8.68 -1.34
N LEU A 595 1.12 8.60 -0.01
CA LEU A 595 1.56 9.74 0.81
C LEU A 595 2.89 10.30 0.32
N ILE A 596 3.84 9.41 -0.01
CA ILE A 596 5.18 9.79 -0.41
C ILE A 596 5.23 10.17 -1.89
N GLU A 597 4.46 9.52 -2.77
CA GLU A 597 4.30 9.96 -4.17
C GLU A 597 3.69 11.36 -4.25
N ASP A 598 2.67 11.66 -3.45
CA ASP A 598 2.05 12.98 -3.37
C ASP A 598 3.06 14.04 -2.92
N TYR A 599 3.91 13.69 -1.95
CA TYR A 599 5.02 14.52 -1.50
C TYR A 599 6.09 14.71 -2.60
N GLU A 600 6.60 13.64 -3.20
CA GLU A 600 7.63 13.66 -4.26
C GLU A 600 7.14 14.45 -5.48
N LYS A 601 5.89 14.26 -5.87
CA LYS A 601 5.25 15.01 -6.96
C LYS A 601 5.20 16.49 -6.62
N TRP A 602 4.75 16.86 -5.42
CA TRP A 602 4.74 18.25 -4.99
C TRP A 602 6.14 18.87 -4.97
N VAL A 603 7.15 18.14 -4.49
CA VAL A 603 8.55 18.58 -4.51
C VAL A 603 9.01 18.84 -5.94
N ALA A 604 8.78 17.89 -6.86
CA ALA A 604 9.15 18.02 -8.26
C ALA A 604 8.45 19.20 -8.93
N ASP A 605 7.15 19.37 -8.72
CA ASP A 605 6.37 20.47 -9.30
C ASP A 605 6.80 21.82 -8.73
N THR A 606 7.14 21.88 -7.44
CA THR A 606 7.65 23.11 -6.80
C THR A 606 9.03 23.49 -7.32
N ILE A 607 9.94 22.52 -7.51
CA ILE A 607 11.26 22.75 -8.11
C ILE A 607 11.09 23.24 -9.56
N ARG A 608 10.25 22.59 -10.36
CA ARG A 608 9.98 23.01 -11.75
C ARG A 608 9.41 24.42 -11.81
N ALA A 609 8.43 24.74 -10.96
CA ALA A 609 7.83 26.08 -10.91
C ALA A 609 8.87 27.15 -10.54
N ARG A 610 9.75 26.87 -9.56
CA ARG A 610 10.85 27.77 -9.20
C ARG A 610 11.84 27.95 -10.34
N GLN A 611 12.26 26.86 -10.98
CA GLN A 611 13.17 26.91 -12.12
C GLN A 611 12.56 27.69 -13.29
N ALA A 612 11.28 27.50 -13.57
CA ALA A 612 10.57 28.26 -14.61
C ALA A 612 10.47 29.74 -14.26
N ALA A 613 10.16 30.10 -13.01
CA ALA A 613 10.10 31.49 -12.57
C ALA A 613 11.46 32.18 -12.60
N GLU A 614 12.52 31.49 -12.13
CA GLU A 614 13.89 32.00 -12.22
C GLU A 614 14.30 32.16 -13.68
N PHE A 615 14.05 31.15 -14.52
CA PHE A 615 14.30 31.23 -15.94
C PHE A 615 13.59 32.44 -16.56
N GLU A 616 12.29 32.61 -16.39
CA GLU A 616 11.53 33.76 -16.95
C GLU A 616 12.04 35.12 -16.48
N SER A 617 12.65 35.21 -15.29
CA SER A 617 13.24 36.45 -14.78
C SER A 617 14.54 36.86 -15.49
N LEU A 618 15.22 35.92 -16.16
CA LEU A 618 16.47 36.18 -16.88
C LEU A 618 16.21 36.87 -18.22
N VAL A 619 17.09 37.80 -18.59
CA VAL A 619 17.07 38.40 -19.92
C VAL A 619 17.43 37.34 -20.97
N LYS A 620 16.51 37.08 -21.90
CA LYS A 620 16.68 36.05 -22.93
C LYS A 620 17.61 36.52 -24.05
N PRO A 621 18.41 35.60 -24.65
CA PRO A 621 19.22 35.93 -25.79
C PRO A 621 18.34 36.17 -27.00
N GLY A 622 18.72 37.16 -27.81
CA GLY A 622 18.05 37.50 -29.05
C GLY A 622 19.04 38.10 -30.03
N LYS A 623 18.83 37.84 -31.31
CA LYS A 623 19.61 38.38 -32.43
C LYS A 623 18.65 38.96 -33.44
N ILE A 624 18.82 40.22 -33.79
CA ILE A 624 18.02 40.92 -34.79
C ILE A 624 18.89 41.40 -35.93
N LYS A 625 18.33 41.43 -37.14
CA LYS A 625 18.95 42.02 -38.33
C LYS A 625 18.13 43.21 -38.80
N ILE A 626 18.78 44.36 -38.98
CA ILE A 626 18.13 45.57 -39.49
C ILE A 626 17.88 45.42 -41.00
N LEU A 627 16.65 45.60 -41.44
CA LEU A 627 16.27 45.56 -42.84
C LEU A 627 16.60 46.90 -43.51
N LYS A 628 17.53 46.89 -44.46
CA LYS A 628 18.11 48.10 -45.08
C LYS A 628 17.07 49.06 -45.68
N ASP A 629 16.03 48.53 -46.30
CA ASP A 629 15.00 49.33 -46.99
C ASP A 629 13.86 49.79 -46.08
N PHE A 630 13.87 49.41 -44.80
CA PHE A 630 12.79 49.67 -43.85
C PHE A 630 13.23 50.59 -42.71
N ILE A 631 13.78 51.75 -43.06
CA ILE A 631 14.15 52.79 -42.09
C ILE A 631 13.04 53.84 -42.06
N PHE A 632 12.21 53.81 -41.02
CA PHE A 632 11.05 54.70 -40.88
C PHE A 632 11.42 56.03 -40.20
N ARG A 633 12.35 55.99 -39.24
CA ARG A 633 12.84 57.18 -38.52
C ARG A 633 14.31 56.98 -38.15
N ARG A 634 15.14 58.00 -38.39
CA ARG A 634 16.59 57.89 -38.22
C ARG A 634 17.09 58.09 -36.78
N SER A 635 16.38 58.84 -35.94
CA SER A 635 16.75 59.09 -34.53
C SER A 635 15.58 59.62 -33.69
N GLU A 636 15.73 59.54 -32.37
CA GLU A 636 14.85 60.09 -31.32
C GLU A 636 13.36 59.68 -31.33
N PRO A 637 13.01 58.38 -31.17
CA PRO A 637 13.87 57.20 -31.27
C PRO A 637 14.06 56.78 -32.74
N ALA A 638 15.12 56.03 -33.04
CA ALA A 638 15.25 55.39 -34.34
C ALA A 638 14.15 54.33 -34.50
N ILE A 639 13.44 54.32 -35.62
CA ILE A 639 12.40 53.33 -35.93
C ILE A 639 12.81 52.60 -37.19
N VAL A 640 13.12 51.31 -37.04
CA VAL A 640 13.63 50.46 -38.12
C VAL A 640 12.86 49.14 -38.17
N GLY A 641 12.67 48.62 -39.38
CA GLY A 641 12.22 47.25 -39.59
C GLY A 641 13.35 46.28 -39.31
N VAL A 642 13.08 45.25 -38.51
CA VAL A 642 14.04 44.21 -38.16
C VAL A 642 13.46 42.84 -38.37
N GLU A 643 14.33 41.89 -38.68
CA GLU A 643 14.03 40.46 -38.61
C GLU A 643 14.67 39.88 -37.36
N VAL A 644 13.90 39.18 -36.53
CA VAL A 644 14.46 38.42 -35.41
C VAL A 644 15.06 37.16 -35.99
N VAL A 645 16.39 37.08 -36.02
CA VAL A 645 17.15 35.97 -36.61
C VAL A 645 17.17 34.77 -35.66
N ALA A 646 17.29 35.03 -34.35
CA ALA A 646 17.34 34.00 -33.34
C ALA A 646 16.87 34.51 -31.99
N GLY A 647 16.26 33.64 -31.18
CA GLY A 647 15.88 33.90 -29.81
C GLY A 647 14.65 34.79 -29.74
N GLU A 648 14.61 35.60 -28.69
CA GLU A 648 13.49 36.50 -28.47
C GLU A 648 13.93 37.88 -28.04
N VAL A 649 13.08 38.86 -28.30
CA VAL A 649 13.34 40.26 -28.01
C VAL A 649 12.11 40.88 -27.34
N ARG A 650 12.33 41.55 -26.22
CA ARG A 650 11.30 42.23 -25.43
C ARG A 650 11.62 43.73 -25.33
N PRO A 651 10.61 44.62 -25.19
CA PRO A 651 10.84 46.02 -24.83
C PRO A 651 11.66 46.15 -23.53
N GLY A 652 12.51 47.16 -23.45
CA GLY A 652 13.37 47.48 -22.31
C GLY A 652 14.79 46.93 -22.40
N VAL A 653 15.07 45.98 -23.30
CA VAL A 653 16.41 45.39 -23.44
C VAL A 653 17.39 46.32 -24.15
N GLN A 654 18.66 46.27 -23.74
CA GLN A 654 19.74 46.94 -24.46
C GLN A 654 20.21 46.09 -25.65
N LEU A 655 20.74 46.74 -26.67
CA LEU A 655 21.27 46.09 -27.87
C LEU A 655 22.77 46.37 -27.99
N VAL A 656 23.53 45.35 -28.40
CA VAL A 656 24.96 45.43 -28.72
C VAL A 656 25.22 45.00 -30.16
N ASN A 657 26.22 45.60 -30.79
CA ASN A 657 26.67 45.18 -32.12
C ASN A 657 27.73 44.07 -32.04
N LYS A 658 28.22 43.61 -33.20
CA LYS A 658 29.30 42.59 -33.32
C LYS A 658 30.63 42.96 -32.66
N THR A 659 30.83 44.23 -32.31
CA THR A 659 32.03 44.70 -31.57
C THR A 659 31.82 44.72 -30.05
N GLY A 660 30.65 44.26 -29.57
CA GLY A 660 30.25 44.29 -28.17
C GLY A 660 30.04 45.70 -27.64
N LYS A 661 29.73 46.68 -28.51
CA LYS A 661 29.41 48.06 -28.10
C LYS A 661 27.90 48.22 -28.02
N THR A 662 27.40 48.80 -26.94
CA THR A 662 25.98 49.14 -26.77
C THR A 662 25.58 50.21 -27.79
N VAL A 663 24.52 49.93 -28.56
CA VAL A 663 24.05 50.81 -29.65
C VAL A 663 22.77 51.58 -29.31
N GLY A 664 22.01 51.11 -28.33
CA GLY A 664 20.76 51.74 -27.87
C GLY A 664 19.88 50.80 -27.06
N GLN A 665 18.77 51.31 -26.54
CA GLN A 665 17.75 50.53 -25.82
C GLN A 665 16.50 50.36 -26.67
N LEU A 666 16.04 49.13 -26.82
CA LEU A 666 14.79 48.84 -27.50
C LEU A 666 13.62 49.26 -26.60
N SER A 667 12.79 50.20 -27.06
CA SER A 667 11.70 50.78 -26.27
C SER A 667 10.31 50.26 -26.64
N GLN A 668 10.08 49.89 -27.90
CA GLN A 668 8.80 49.38 -28.36
C GLN A 668 8.98 48.46 -29.57
N ILE A 669 8.12 47.45 -29.69
CA ILE A 669 8.02 46.55 -30.85
C ILE A 669 6.61 46.69 -31.42
N GLN A 670 6.50 46.74 -32.75
CA GLN A 670 5.23 46.78 -33.47
C GLN A 670 5.19 45.74 -34.58
N ASP A 671 4.11 44.96 -34.63
CA ASP A 671 3.78 44.09 -35.76
C ASP A 671 2.52 44.63 -36.44
N ARG A 672 2.62 44.96 -37.74
CA ARG A 672 1.53 45.55 -38.54
C ARG A 672 0.82 46.73 -37.86
N GLY A 673 1.60 47.58 -37.17
CA GLY A 673 1.10 48.77 -36.47
C GLY A 673 0.53 48.52 -35.07
N GLN A 674 0.46 47.27 -34.60
CA GLN A 674 0.05 46.94 -33.23
C GLN A 674 1.26 46.71 -32.34
N ALA A 675 1.24 47.28 -31.13
CA ALA A 675 2.31 47.09 -30.16
C ALA A 675 2.29 45.66 -29.59
N ILE A 676 3.45 45.00 -29.57
CA ILE A 676 3.62 43.65 -29.01
C ILE A 676 4.69 43.66 -27.90
N SER A 677 4.53 42.76 -26.93
CA SER A 677 5.45 42.62 -25.79
C SER A 677 6.62 41.68 -26.06
N LEU A 678 6.57 40.89 -27.13
CA LEU A 678 7.55 39.86 -27.45
C LEU A 678 7.62 39.64 -28.97
N ALA A 679 8.82 39.63 -29.53
CA ALA A 679 9.08 39.14 -30.89
C ALA A 679 10.04 37.95 -30.86
N LYS A 680 9.70 36.88 -31.58
CA LYS A 680 10.46 35.62 -31.66
C LYS A 680 11.12 35.45 -33.02
N ALA A 681 12.08 34.53 -33.11
CA ALA A 681 12.78 34.20 -34.34
C ALA A 681 11.83 33.98 -35.53
N GLY A 682 12.21 34.52 -36.69
CA GLY A 682 11.43 34.53 -37.93
C GLY A 682 10.45 35.70 -38.07
N MET A 683 10.13 36.42 -36.99
CA MET A 683 9.24 37.59 -37.07
C MET A 683 9.95 38.80 -37.70
N LYS A 684 9.24 39.50 -38.58
CA LYS A 684 9.68 40.79 -39.16
C LYS A 684 8.80 41.91 -38.59
N VAL A 685 9.39 42.74 -37.75
CA VAL A 685 8.67 43.72 -36.92
C VAL A 685 9.35 45.09 -36.99
N ALA A 686 8.60 46.16 -36.74
CA ALA A 686 9.19 47.49 -36.55
C ALA A 686 9.59 47.65 -35.08
N VAL A 687 10.81 48.11 -34.83
CA VAL A 687 11.31 48.37 -33.47
C VAL A 687 11.72 49.83 -33.30
N SER A 688 11.40 50.38 -32.14
CA SER A 688 11.81 51.73 -31.73
C SER A 688 13.00 51.63 -30.79
N ILE A 689 14.17 52.11 -31.20
CA ILE A 689 15.43 52.06 -30.45
C ILE A 689 15.81 53.46 -29.99
N ARG A 690 15.81 53.69 -28.68
CA ARG A 690 16.29 54.93 -28.05
C ARG A 690 17.81 54.99 -28.08
N ASP A 691 18.34 56.20 -28.15
CA ASP A 691 19.79 56.50 -28.18
C ASP A 691 20.54 55.95 -29.41
N ALA A 692 19.82 55.35 -30.36
CA ALA A 692 20.36 54.91 -31.63
C ALA A 692 20.12 55.95 -32.73
N VAL A 693 21.11 56.10 -33.62
CA VAL A 693 21.07 56.96 -34.80
C VAL A 693 21.45 56.14 -36.02
N VAL A 694 20.51 55.98 -36.95
CA VAL A 694 20.70 55.22 -38.20
C VAL A 694 21.73 55.94 -39.09
N GLY A 695 22.78 55.22 -39.47
CA GLY A 695 23.93 55.76 -40.22
C GLY A 695 25.10 56.20 -39.34
N ARG A 696 24.98 56.14 -38.00
CA ARG A 696 26.07 56.47 -37.07
C ARG A 696 26.33 55.39 -36.02
N THR A 697 25.28 54.93 -35.31
CA THR A 697 25.40 53.89 -34.28
C THR A 697 24.82 52.55 -34.72
N ILE A 698 23.87 52.57 -35.67
CA ILE A 698 23.30 51.38 -36.30
C ILE A 698 23.20 51.58 -37.82
N HIS A 699 23.36 50.52 -38.61
CA HIS A 699 23.35 50.55 -40.07
C HIS A 699 22.37 49.51 -40.67
N GLY A 700 21.93 49.74 -41.91
CA GLY A 700 21.14 48.74 -42.65
C GLY A 700 21.96 47.46 -42.90
N ASP A 701 21.28 46.30 -42.84
CA ASP A 701 21.88 44.96 -42.87
C ASP A 701 22.77 44.59 -41.68
N GLU A 702 22.86 45.44 -40.65
CA GLU A 702 23.60 45.14 -39.43
C GLU A 702 22.85 44.15 -38.53
N GLU A 703 23.60 43.24 -37.90
CA GLU A 703 23.08 42.33 -36.87
C GLU A 703 23.40 42.89 -35.48
N LEU A 704 22.37 42.94 -34.63
CA LEU A 704 22.46 43.35 -33.24
C LEU A 704 22.02 42.20 -32.34
N TYR A 705 22.60 42.15 -31.15
CA TYR A 705 22.31 41.15 -30.13
C TYR A 705 21.67 41.83 -28.92
N VAL A 706 20.77 41.12 -28.25
CA VAL A 706 20.29 41.50 -26.93
C VAL A 706 21.47 41.47 -25.97
N ALA A 707 21.68 42.56 -25.25
CA ALA A 707 22.72 42.68 -24.24
C ALA A 707 22.32 41.94 -22.98
N VAL A 708 22.48 40.61 -22.99
CA VAL A 708 22.21 39.76 -21.82
C VAL A 708 23.21 40.12 -20.71
N PRO A 709 22.76 40.44 -19.48
CA PRO A 709 23.65 40.68 -18.35
C PRO A 709 24.59 39.50 -18.11
N GLU A 710 25.82 39.76 -17.66
CA GLU A 710 26.82 38.71 -17.45
C GLU A 710 26.35 37.59 -16.51
N ARG A 711 25.65 37.96 -15.43
CA ARG A 711 25.03 37.01 -14.49
C ARG A 711 24.02 36.10 -15.19
N ASP A 712 23.12 36.69 -15.97
CA ASP A 712 22.05 35.97 -16.67
C ASP A 712 22.64 35.05 -17.75
N ALA A 713 23.62 35.55 -18.51
CA ALA A 713 24.33 34.76 -19.52
C ALA A 713 25.01 33.54 -18.89
N ARG A 714 25.66 33.70 -17.73
CA ARG A 714 26.24 32.57 -16.98
C ARG A 714 25.17 31.57 -16.56
N GLN A 715 24.08 32.02 -15.92
CA GLN A 715 23.00 31.13 -15.48
C GLN A 715 22.34 30.39 -16.65
N LEU A 716 22.11 31.08 -17.77
CA LEU A 716 21.56 30.49 -18.99
C LEU A 716 22.49 29.42 -19.59
N LEU A 717 23.81 29.62 -19.59
CA LEU A 717 24.77 28.63 -20.10
C LEU A 717 24.95 27.43 -19.17
N THR A 718 25.06 27.65 -17.86
CA THR A 718 25.43 26.59 -16.90
C THR A 718 24.22 25.79 -16.43
N THR A 719 23.08 26.44 -16.24
CA THR A 719 21.94 25.88 -15.51
C THR A 719 20.72 25.68 -16.41
N TYR A 720 20.49 26.59 -17.37
CA TYR A 720 19.26 26.60 -18.17
C TYR A 720 19.46 26.37 -19.68
N ALA A 721 20.62 25.90 -20.11
CA ALA A 721 20.93 25.75 -21.55
C ALA A 721 19.94 24.81 -22.26
N ALA A 722 19.53 23.74 -21.59
CA ALA A 722 18.55 22.78 -22.10
C ALA A 722 17.12 23.34 -22.22
N MET A 723 16.82 24.47 -21.57
CA MET A 723 15.53 25.17 -21.67
C MET A 723 15.50 26.21 -22.79
N LEU A 724 16.63 26.52 -23.43
CA LEU A 724 16.70 27.44 -24.56
C LEU A 724 16.44 26.72 -25.89
N GLU A 725 15.78 27.40 -26.82
CA GLU A 725 15.69 26.91 -28.20
C GLU A 725 17.09 26.87 -28.85
N PRO A 726 17.43 25.88 -29.70
CA PRO A 726 18.79 25.69 -30.22
C PRO A 726 19.37 26.92 -30.94
N HIS A 727 18.53 27.73 -31.58
CA HIS A 727 18.97 28.96 -32.23
C HIS A 727 19.20 30.10 -31.22
N ALA A 728 18.44 30.12 -30.11
CA ALA A 728 18.62 31.10 -29.03
C ALA A 728 19.92 30.83 -28.26
N LEU A 729 20.25 29.55 -28.04
CA LEU A 729 21.53 29.13 -27.47
C LEU A 729 22.71 29.58 -28.34
N ARG A 730 22.63 29.37 -29.66
CA ARG A 730 23.67 29.87 -30.59
C ARG A 730 23.83 31.38 -30.53
N ALA A 731 22.74 32.14 -30.46
CA ALA A 731 22.80 33.60 -30.32
C ALA A 731 23.47 34.02 -28.99
N LEU A 732 23.26 33.26 -27.91
CA LEU A 732 23.94 33.47 -26.64
C LEU A 732 25.44 33.15 -26.74
N GLU A 733 25.81 32.04 -27.37
CA GLU A 733 27.21 31.66 -27.60
C GLU A 733 27.95 32.71 -28.45
N GLU A 734 27.34 33.18 -29.54
CA GLU A 734 27.87 34.29 -30.35
C GLU A 734 28.07 35.57 -29.51
N LEU A 735 27.08 35.92 -28.67
CA LEU A 735 27.19 37.06 -27.77
C LEU A 735 28.35 36.89 -26.78
N VAL A 736 28.53 35.69 -26.22
CA VAL A 736 29.62 35.37 -25.30
C VAL A 736 30.98 35.53 -25.97
N GLU A 737 31.13 35.04 -27.20
CA GLU A 737 32.35 35.23 -27.99
C GLU A 737 32.65 36.71 -28.21
N ILE A 738 31.65 37.49 -28.61
CA ILE A 738 31.77 38.94 -28.83
C ILE A 738 32.21 39.66 -27.54
N MET A 739 31.62 39.32 -26.39
CA MET A 739 31.92 39.96 -25.11
C MET A 739 33.28 39.52 -24.56
N ARG A 740 33.71 38.27 -24.83
CA ARG A 740 35.00 37.74 -24.40
C ARG A 740 36.21 38.35 -25.08
N VAL A 741 36.03 38.95 -26.26
CA VAL A 741 37.07 39.78 -26.90
C VAL A 741 37.50 40.94 -25.99
N LYS A 742 36.58 41.49 -25.19
CA LYS A 742 36.86 42.58 -24.24
C LYS A 742 37.17 42.11 -22.83
N ASN A 743 36.48 41.06 -22.37
CA ASN A 743 36.70 40.47 -21.05
C ASN A 743 36.76 38.93 -21.18
N PRO A 744 37.95 38.31 -21.22
CA PRO A 744 38.11 36.87 -21.40
C PRO A 744 37.38 35.98 -20.38
N LEU A 745 36.99 36.53 -19.22
CA LEU A 745 36.27 35.82 -18.16
C LEU A 745 34.75 36.01 -18.21
N TRP A 746 34.24 36.76 -19.19
CA TRP A 746 32.82 37.09 -19.29
C TRP A 746 31.95 35.83 -19.42
N ALA A 747 30.94 35.73 -18.55
CA ALA A 747 29.99 34.61 -18.45
C ALA A 747 30.66 33.23 -18.27
N ARG A 748 31.80 33.17 -17.57
CA ARG A 748 32.49 31.93 -17.21
C ARG A 748 31.92 31.29 -15.95
#